data_AF-A0A336MPT7-F1
#
_entry.id   AF-A0A336MPT7-F1
#
_cell.length_a   1.000
_cell.length_b   1.000
_cell.length_c   1.000
_cell.angle_alpha   90.00
_cell.angle_beta   90.00
_cell.angle_gamma   90.00
#
_symmetry.space_group_name_H-M   'P 1'
#
loop_
_entity.id
_entity.type
_entity.pdbx_description
1 polymer ?
#
loop_
_entity_poly.entity_id
_entity_poly.type
_entity_poly.pdbx_seq_one_letter_code
_entity_poly.pdbx_strand_id
1 'polypeptide(L)'
;MESMNDFSDCVEPINPSNDHTVLFEWPIVLDQRFGGTPKPKLGKTQWNLNFVRLPCSTESQMLVSDPNDESKEIWRSRWEKIQEAYTSKISSSKDLEKAILSYNQKFKDKWKFHALHHLFEDDLDEEESEAFFEDTFPKIVKLALQLPDLIPWSIPLLKQGCNKSVSLSQLQIGCLLANAFLCTFPRRNSYMRRHEYSTFPSINFARIFQSSGQAVLEKIKCFCHYFRRITTFEPPTGVITITRRFMTSKDFPKWTNLDIPVTRASLTVDESGTIEDATGKLQVDFANKFLGGGVLGHGCVQEEIRFVICPELMVTKLFCECMKPNEAILMTGVERYSDYTGYAGSFRWNGNYQDKTQWDTSRRKQCTIVAIDALEFRDGSHQFKEELMLREMNKAYVGFFHGLQSPPPAVASGNWGCGAFNGEPLLKSLLQLIVCAQVNRPLYYFTFRDEQLKQDLEQMFEFLKDNNVTVKNLWRILRDFSSKNLDVDQLYPFIHQSVYDNANSLSPIKRIVEKPARTIKNFFSSKIETLEAGPSNKVYQKKNASPVKVTIVNEKTNMQKKCHLQSTVDQSESTALIEESQSVAVEPELKVVNNHSNGYSLMSALEADYSSYSEEPKQNCNFNEETDDDDKDDEIPPKKICLDQ
;
A
#
# COMPACT_ATOMS: atom_id res chain seq x y z
N MET A 1 31.04 7.45 -0.68
CA MET A 1 30.08 7.20 -1.77
C MET A 1 30.17 5.72 -2.08
N GLU A 2 29.43 4.89 -1.34
CA GLU A 2 29.24 3.49 -1.71
C GLU A 2 28.32 3.47 -2.94
N SER A 3 28.73 2.77 -3.99
CA SER A 3 27.86 2.52 -5.14
C SER A 3 26.70 1.64 -4.67
N MET A 4 25.57 2.25 -4.33
CA MET A 4 24.31 1.53 -4.23
C MET A 4 24.06 0.92 -5.61
N ASN A 5 23.98 -0.41 -5.67
CA ASN A 5 23.60 -1.11 -6.90
C ASN A 5 22.32 -0.49 -7.47
N ASP A 6 22.28 -0.33 -8.78
CA ASP A 6 21.11 0.19 -9.47
C ASP A 6 19.91 -0.74 -9.21
N PHE A 7 18.76 -0.17 -8.85
CA PHE A 7 17.56 -0.93 -8.47
C PHE A 7 17.06 -1.84 -9.60
N SER A 8 17.46 -1.53 -10.84
CA SER A 8 17.22 -2.32 -12.06
C SER A 8 17.69 -3.78 -11.95
N ASP A 9 18.79 -4.04 -11.24
CA ASP A 9 19.35 -5.40 -11.08
C ASP A 9 18.59 -6.25 -10.04
N CYS A 10 17.63 -5.65 -9.34
CA CYS A 10 16.97 -6.24 -8.18
C CYS A 10 15.55 -6.75 -8.46
N VAL A 11 15.04 -6.57 -9.68
CA VAL A 11 13.72 -7.08 -10.08
C VAL A 11 13.88 -7.96 -11.30
N GLU A 12 13.49 -9.23 -11.19
CA GLU A 12 13.53 -10.16 -12.31
C GLU A 12 12.70 -9.62 -13.50
N PRO A 13 13.20 -9.74 -14.74
CA PRO A 13 12.42 -9.43 -15.92
C PRO A 13 11.13 -10.25 -15.98
N ILE A 14 10.12 -9.71 -16.66
CA ILE A 14 8.86 -10.45 -16.87
C ILE A 14 9.14 -11.76 -17.61
N ASN A 15 8.71 -12.86 -17.01
CA ASN A 15 8.85 -14.19 -17.58
C ASN A 15 7.50 -14.93 -17.51
N PRO A 16 6.72 -14.95 -18.60
CA PRO A 16 5.43 -15.63 -18.64
C PRO A 16 5.56 -17.10 -18.23
N SER A 17 4.72 -17.53 -17.29
CA SER A 17 4.73 -18.90 -16.77
C SER A 17 3.35 -19.28 -16.21
N ASN A 18 3.20 -20.47 -15.65
CA ASN A 18 1.96 -20.88 -14.98
C ASN A 18 1.64 -20.00 -13.75
N ASP A 19 2.67 -19.40 -13.16
CA ASP A 19 2.54 -18.53 -11.99
C ASP A 19 2.67 -17.04 -12.36
N HIS A 20 2.94 -16.71 -13.62
CA HIS A 20 3.02 -15.33 -14.10
C HIS A 20 2.16 -15.12 -15.35
N THR A 21 0.97 -14.55 -15.15
CA THR A 21 0.06 -14.18 -16.24
C THR A 21 0.47 -12.82 -16.82
N VAL A 22 0.69 -12.75 -18.12
CA VAL A 22 0.99 -11.50 -18.84
C VAL A 22 -0.13 -11.21 -19.83
N LEU A 23 -0.81 -10.07 -19.69
CA LEU A 23 -2.03 -9.74 -20.46
C LEU A 23 -1.77 -9.00 -21.77
N PHE A 24 -0.51 -8.86 -22.16
CA PHE A 24 -0.07 -8.24 -23.41
C PHE A 24 0.93 -9.15 -24.13
N GLU A 25 1.19 -8.88 -25.40
CA GLU A 25 2.19 -9.59 -26.20
C GLU A 25 3.59 -9.37 -25.60
N TRP A 26 4.28 -10.47 -25.28
CA TRP A 26 5.61 -10.46 -24.68
C TRP A 26 6.58 -11.30 -25.53
N PRO A 27 7.81 -10.82 -25.81
CA PRO A 27 8.40 -9.54 -25.40
C PRO A 27 7.76 -8.33 -26.10
N ILE A 28 7.86 -7.14 -25.50
CA ILE A 28 7.38 -5.90 -26.11
C ILE A 28 8.30 -5.56 -27.29
N VAL A 29 7.77 -5.63 -28.51
CA VAL A 29 8.51 -5.23 -29.71
C VAL A 29 8.44 -3.72 -29.88
N LEU A 30 9.60 -3.06 -29.82
CA LEU A 30 9.75 -1.63 -30.13
C LEU A 30 9.68 -1.43 -31.66
N ASP A 31 8.48 -1.41 -32.24
CA ASP A 31 8.26 -1.01 -33.64
C ASP A 31 8.10 0.52 -33.73
N GLN A 32 8.77 1.16 -34.70
CA GLN A 32 8.65 2.59 -35.04
C GLN A 32 7.20 3.02 -35.29
N ARG A 33 6.30 2.10 -35.68
CA ARG A 33 4.88 2.38 -35.93
C ARG A 33 3.98 2.39 -34.69
N PHE A 34 4.37 1.70 -33.61
CA PHE A 34 3.55 1.53 -32.40
C PHE A 34 4.15 2.20 -31.16
N GLY A 35 5.29 2.89 -31.30
CA GLY A 35 5.91 3.67 -30.21
C GLY A 35 6.26 2.84 -28.97
N GLY A 36 6.35 1.50 -29.10
CA GLY A 36 6.56 0.59 -27.97
C GLY A 36 5.34 0.38 -27.06
N THR A 37 4.12 0.69 -27.51
CA THR A 37 2.89 0.40 -26.74
C THR A 37 2.65 -1.11 -26.64
N PRO A 38 2.48 -1.68 -25.44
CA PRO A 38 2.19 -3.11 -25.29
C PRO A 38 0.86 -3.50 -25.95
N LYS A 39 0.89 -4.44 -26.90
CA LYS A 39 -0.30 -4.93 -27.60
C LYS A 39 -1.09 -5.91 -26.72
N PRO A 40 -2.42 -5.84 -26.65
CA PRO A 40 -3.23 -6.79 -25.90
C PRO A 40 -2.98 -8.24 -26.33
N LYS A 41 -2.87 -9.16 -25.36
CA LYS A 41 -2.72 -10.58 -25.66
C LYS A 41 -4.09 -11.16 -26.02
N LEU A 42 -4.22 -11.66 -27.24
CA LEU A 42 -5.44 -12.33 -27.68
C LEU A 42 -5.72 -13.60 -26.87
N GLY A 43 -6.99 -13.83 -26.57
CA GLY A 43 -7.42 -14.97 -25.79
C GLY A 43 -8.94 -15.06 -25.70
N LYS A 44 -9.42 -15.89 -24.77
CA LYS A 44 -10.84 -16.00 -24.43
C LYS A 44 -11.05 -15.56 -22.98
N THR A 45 -12.08 -14.76 -22.77
CA THR A 45 -12.54 -14.38 -21.43
C THR A 45 -13.30 -15.54 -20.78
N GLN A 46 -13.17 -15.67 -19.47
CA GLN A 46 -13.78 -16.73 -18.68
C GLN A 46 -14.66 -16.15 -17.60
N TRP A 47 -15.86 -16.70 -17.47
CA TRP A 47 -16.80 -16.37 -16.41
C TRP A 47 -16.84 -17.51 -15.39
N ASN A 48 -15.82 -17.64 -14.53
CA ASN A 48 -15.84 -18.54 -13.37
C ASN A 48 -15.17 -17.94 -12.12
N LEU A 49 -15.17 -18.70 -11.01
CA LEU A 49 -14.70 -18.24 -9.69
C LEU A 49 -13.20 -17.93 -9.61
N ASN A 50 -12.41 -18.22 -10.65
CA ASN A 50 -10.97 -18.01 -10.65
C ASN A 50 -10.53 -16.77 -11.45
N PHE A 51 -11.47 -16.10 -12.12
CA PHE A 51 -11.19 -14.94 -12.97
C PHE A 51 -12.12 -13.77 -12.61
N VAL A 52 -11.69 -12.57 -12.96
CA VAL A 52 -12.51 -11.36 -12.84
C VAL A 52 -13.76 -11.47 -13.72
N ARG A 53 -14.94 -11.16 -13.16
CA ARG A 53 -16.17 -10.98 -13.93
C ARG A 53 -16.11 -9.67 -14.73
N LEU A 54 -15.68 -9.73 -15.99
CA LEU A 54 -15.58 -8.56 -16.84
C LEU A 54 -16.98 -8.02 -17.23
N PRO A 55 -17.21 -6.69 -17.19
CA PRO A 55 -18.49 -6.08 -17.57
C PRO A 55 -18.98 -6.46 -18.97
N CYS A 56 -18.06 -6.64 -19.92
CA CYS A 56 -18.31 -6.92 -21.32
C CYS A 56 -18.58 -8.40 -21.66
N SER A 57 -18.56 -9.29 -20.66
CA SER A 57 -18.88 -10.71 -20.86
C SER A 57 -20.36 -10.90 -21.22
N THR A 58 -20.63 -11.88 -22.08
CA THR A 58 -21.99 -12.29 -22.48
C THR A 58 -22.86 -12.78 -21.32
N GLU A 59 -22.22 -13.19 -20.22
CA GLU A 59 -22.79 -13.66 -18.96
C GLU A 59 -23.12 -12.52 -17.99
N SER A 60 -22.66 -11.30 -18.29
CA SER A 60 -23.04 -10.07 -17.60
C SER A 60 -24.43 -9.62 -18.08
N GLN A 61 -25.46 -10.23 -17.52
CA GLN A 61 -26.87 -9.97 -17.87
C GLN A 61 -27.62 -9.22 -16.76
N MET A 62 -28.69 -8.52 -17.13
CA MET A 62 -29.60 -7.85 -16.20
C MET A 62 -31.06 -8.04 -16.62
N LEU A 63 -31.97 -8.00 -15.64
CA LEU A 63 -33.42 -7.96 -15.89
C LEU A 63 -33.82 -6.51 -16.17
N VAL A 64 -34.64 -6.31 -17.20
CA VAL A 64 -35.25 -5.03 -17.56
C VAL A 64 -36.71 -5.26 -17.94
N SER A 65 -37.57 -4.26 -17.76
CA SER A 65 -38.96 -4.30 -18.24
C SER A 65 -39.01 -4.51 -19.75
N ASP A 66 -39.93 -5.34 -20.22
CA ASP A 66 -40.17 -5.58 -21.65
C ASP A 66 -40.69 -4.29 -22.30
N PRO A 67 -40.05 -3.79 -23.38
CA PRO A 67 -40.50 -2.60 -24.09
C PRO A 67 -41.95 -2.67 -24.60
N ASN A 68 -42.48 -3.88 -24.80
CA ASN A 68 -43.84 -4.11 -25.30
C ASN A 68 -44.85 -4.42 -24.19
N ASP A 69 -44.39 -4.69 -22.96
CA ASP A 69 -45.23 -5.06 -21.82
C ASP A 69 -44.49 -4.77 -20.50
N GLU A 70 -44.70 -3.59 -19.92
CA GLU A 70 -44.02 -3.14 -18.69
C GLU A 70 -44.26 -4.07 -17.48
N SER A 71 -45.26 -4.96 -17.54
CA SER A 71 -45.54 -5.95 -16.50
C SER A 71 -44.61 -7.19 -16.56
N LYS A 72 -43.81 -7.33 -17.63
CA LYS A 72 -42.88 -8.45 -17.82
C LYS A 72 -41.43 -7.99 -17.74
N GLU A 73 -40.57 -8.85 -17.22
CA GLU A 73 -39.12 -8.65 -17.21
C GLU A 73 -38.44 -9.60 -18.20
N ILE A 74 -37.47 -9.08 -18.95
CA ILE A 74 -36.65 -9.83 -19.90
C ILE A 74 -35.17 -9.70 -19.55
N TRP A 75 -34.40 -10.75 -19.87
CA TRP A 75 -32.94 -10.72 -19.72
C TRP A 75 -32.30 -9.98 -20.88
N ARG A 76 -31.43 -9.01 -20.55
CA ARG A 76 -30.67 -8.22 -21.51
C ARG A 76 -29.19 -8.20 -21.17
N SER A 77 -28.34 -8.06 -22.20
CA SER A 77 -26.92 -7.80 -22.04
C SER A 77 -26.72 -6.50 -21.25
N ARG A 78 -26.05 -6.59 -20.10
CA ARG A 78 -25.71 -5.41 -19.30
C ARG A 78 -24.67 -4.55 -19.99
N TRP A 79 -23.79 -5.15 -20.80
CA TRP A 79 -22.80 -4.41 -21.59
C TRP A 79 -23.44 -3.52 -22.65
N GLU A 80 -24.43 -4.03 -23.39
CA GLU A 80 -25.21 -3.21 -24.32
C GLU A 80 -25.87 -2.04 -23.61
N LYS A 81 -26.42 -2.28 -22.41
CA LYS A 81 -27.03 -1.20 -21.62
C LYS A 81 -26.02 -0.14 -21.18
N ILE A 82 -24.80 -0.56 -20.84
CA ILE A 82 -23.68 0.37 -20.53
C ILE A 82 -23.33 1.19 -21.78
N GLN A 83 -23.24 0.58 -22.96
CA GLN A 83 -22.96 1.29 -24.22
C GLN A 83 -24.06 2.32 -24.55
N GLU A 84 -25.33 1.94 -24.39
CA GLU A 84 -26.48 2.85 -24.59
C GLU A 84 -26.43 4.06 -23.66
N ALA A 85 -26.08 3.84 -22.38
CA ALA A 85 -26.06 4.90 -21.36
C ALA A 85 -25.11 6.05 -21.71
N TYR A 86 -24.12 5.80 -22.57
CA TYR A 86 -23.13 6.78 -23.02
C TYR A 86 -23.21 7.11 -24.50
N THR A 87 -24.31 6.74 -25.18
CA THR A 87 -24.58 7.21 -26.55
C THR A 87 -25.01 8.68 -26.56
N SER A 88 -25.72 9.12 -25.52
CA SER A 88 -26.05 10.53 -25.31
C SER A 88 -24.89 11.29 -24.67
N LYS A 89 -24.74 12.57 -25.00
CA LYS A 89 -23.75 13.46 -24.38
C LYS A 89 -24.05 13.58 -22.88
N ILE A 90 -23.01 13.43 -22.06
CA ILE A 90 -23.03 13.67 -20.61
C ILE A 90 -22.35 15.01 -20.37
N SER A 91 -23.10 16.00 -19.90
CA SER A 91 -22.61 17.37 -19.73
C SER A 91 -22.54 17.82 -18.27
N SER A 92 -22.93 16.96 -17.32
CA SER A 92 -22.97 17.30 -15.90
C SER A 92 -22.78 16.07 -15.01
N SER A 93 -22.49 16.33 -13.73
CA SER A 93 -22.42 15.28 -12.69
C SER A 93 -23.77 14.56 -12.49
N LYS A 94 -24.89 15.26 -12.68
CA LYS A 94 -26.26 14.71 -12.65
C LYS A 94 -26.56 13.80 -13.84
N ASP A 95 -26.10 14.16 -15.03
CA ASP A 95 -26.21 13.28 -16.20
C ASP A 95 -25.38 12.01 -16.00
N LEU A 96 -24.19 12.14 -15.42
CA LEU A 96 -23.31 11.02 -15.09
C LEU A 96 -23.97 10.07 -14.07
N GLU A 97 -24.53 10.60 -12.99
CA GLU A 97 -25.32 9.82 -12.03
C GLU A 97 -26.44 9.05 -12.75
N LYS A 98 -27.25 9.73 -13.55
CA LYS A 98 -28.37 9.13 -14.29
C LYS A 98 -27.88 8.00 -15.20
N ALA A 99 -26.77 8.20 -15.91
CA ALA A 99 -26.16 7.17 -16.75
C ALA A 99 -25.72 5.95 -15.92
N ILE A 100 -25.00 6.15 -14.82
CA ILE A 100 -24.52 5.07 -13.93
C ILE A 100 -25.68 4.26 -13.34
N LEU A 101 -26.75 4.93 -12.89
CA LEU A 101 -27.91 4.28 -12.30
C LEU A 101 -28.73 3.49 -13.32
N SER A 102 -28.67 3.84 -14.62
CA SER A 102 -29.44 3.16 -15.67
C SER A 102 -29.11 1.67 -15.84
N TYR A 103 -27.86 1.27 -15.56
CA TYR A 103 -27.38 -0.12 -15.56
C TYR A 103 -27.02 -0.65 -14.16
N ASN A 104 -27.38 0.11 -13.11
CA ASN A 104 -27.28 -0.24 -11.70
C ASN A 104 -28.63 -0.07 -10.98
N GLN A 105 -29.74 -0.39 -11.65
CA GLN A 105 -31.11 -0.09 -11.21
C GLN A 105 -31.43 -0.53 -9.77
N LYS A 106 -30.88 -1.67 -9.31
CA LYS A 106 -31.04 -2.16 -7.92
C LYS A 106 -30.53 -1.19 -6.84
N PHE A 107 -29.74 -0.21 -7.24
CA PHE A 107 -29.13 0.78 -6.37
C PHE A 107 -29.66 2.20 -6.62
N LYS A 108 -30.63 2.40 -7.51
CA LYS A 108 -31.15 3.73 -7.87
C LYS A 108 -31.62 4.56 -6.66
N ASP A 109 -32.27 3.91 -5.70
CA ASP A 109 -32.77 4.59 -4.49
C ASP A 109 -31.76 4.58 -3.34
N LYS A 110 -30.66 3.83 -3.47
CA LYS A 110 -29.66 3.60 -2.42
C LYS A 110 -28.39 4.42 -2.61
N TRP A 111 -27.91 4.50 -3.86
CA TRP A 111 -26.73 5.26 -4.17
C TRP A 111 -27.09 6.73 -4.33
N LYS A 112 -26.29 7.57 -3.69
CA LYS A 112 -26.29 9.03 -3.84
C LYS A 112 -24.98 9.47 -4.47
N PHE A 113 -24.88 10.72 -4.93
CA PHE A 113 -23.68 11.18 -5.62
C PHE A 113 -23.19 12.52 -5.05
N HIS A 114 -23.38 12.75 -3.74
CA HIS A 114 -23.10 14.01 -3.04
C HIS A 114 -21.72 14.59 -3.34
N ALA A 115 -20.62 13.84 -3.11
CA ALA A 115 -19.28 14.34 -3.37
C ALA A 115 -19.02 14.60 -4.86
N LEU A 116 -19.63 13.81 -5.75
CA LEU A 116 -19.50 14.04 -7.19
C LEU A 116 -20.18 15.36 -7.58
N HIS A 117 -21.41 15.60 -7.12
CA HIS A 117 -22.12 16.85 -7.41
C HIS A 117 -21.39 18.03 -6.78
N HIS A 118 -21.05 17.94 -5.50
CA HIS A 118 -20.37 19.02 -4.79
C HIS A 118 -19.03 19.39 -5.45
N LEU A 119 -18.25 18.41 -5.93
CA LEU A 119 -17.03 18.72 -6.66
C LEU A 119 -17.32 19.54 -7.93
N PHE A 120 -18.23 19.09 -8.77
CA PHE A 120 -18.44 19.66 -10.12
C PHE A 120 -19.41 20.82 -10.18
N GLU A 121 -20.26 21.02 -9.16
CA GLU A 121 -21.25 22.09 -9.09
C GLU A 121 -20.85 23.21 -8.12
N ASP A 122 -20.08 22.90 -7.05
CA ASP A 122 -19.80 23.85 -5.96
C ASP A 122 -18.30 24.12 -5.72
N ASP A 123 -17.40 23.15 -5.90
CA ASP A 123 -15.96 23.27 -5.55
C ASP A 123 -15.07 23.69 -6.74
N LEU A 124 -15.29 23.13 -7.93
CA LEU A 124 -14.61 23.54 -9.16
C LEU A 124 -15.27 24.78 -9.77
N ASP A 125 -14.50 25.60 -10.48
CA ASP A 125 -15.09 26.65 -11.29
C ASP A 125 -15.81 26.08 -12.53
N GLU A 126 -16.67 26.90 -13.13
CA GLU A 126 -17.50 26.50 -14.27
C GLU A 126 -16.65 26.05 -15.46
N GLU A 127 -15.53 26.73 -15.72
CA GLU A 127 -14.61 26.40 -16.83
C GLU A 127 -13.92 25.04 -16.62
N GLU A 128 -13.47 24.73 -15.40
CA GLU A 128 -12.85 23.43 -15.05
C GLU A 128 -13.86 22.28 -15.13
N SER A 129 -15.09 22.51 -14.66
CA SER A 129 -16.18 21.54 -14.73
C SER A 129 -16.57 21.24 -16.18
N GLU A 130 -16.77 22.28 -16.99
CA GLU A 130 -17.04 22.15 -18.42
C GLU A 130 -15.89 21.44 -19.14
N ALA A 131 -14.63 21.82 -18.89
CA ALA A 131 -13.47 21.17 -19.48
C ALA A 131 -13.41 19.67 -19.16
N PHE A 132 -13.81 19.27 -17.95
CA PHE A 132 -13.90 17.85 -17.62
C PHE A 132 -14.96 17.14 -18.47
N PHE A 133 -16.19 17.64 -18.54
CA PHE A 133 -17.29 16.96 -19.26
C PHE A 133 -17.17 17.06 -20.79
N GLU A 134 -16.55 18.10 -21.33
CA GLU A 134 -16.36 18.27 -22.78
C GLU A 134 -15.11 17.54 -23.32
N ASP A 135 -14.03 17.43 -22.54
CA ASP A 135 -12.77 16.83 -23.01
C ASP A 135 -12.40 15.53 -22.31
N THR A 136 -12.31 15.53 -20.98
CA THR A 136 -11.74 14.38 -20.23
C THR A 136 -12.74 13.23 -20.14
N PHE A 137 -13.99 13.50 -19.76
CA PHE A 137 -15.01 12.49 -19.52
C PHE A 137 -15.36 11.66 -20.78
N PRO A 138 -15.55 12.25 -21.98
CA PRO A 138 -15.79 11.47 -23.20
C PRO A 138 -14.63 10.51 -23.52
N LYS A 139 -13.40 10.89 -23.17
CA LYS A 139 -12.23 10.01 -23.32
C LYS A 139 -12.20 8.89 -22.29
N ILE A 140 -12.66 9.12 -21.06
CA ILE A 140 -12.88 8.05 -20.05
C ILE A 140 -13.88 7.03 -20.58
N VAL A 141 -15.02 7.49 -21.11
CA VAL A 141 -16.04 6.62 -21.71
C VAL A 141 -15.45 5.83 -22.87
N LYS A 142 -14.78 6.49 -23.82
CA LYS A 142 -14.14 5.82 -24.96
C LYS A 142 -13.18 4.73 -24.49
N LEU A 143 -12.31 5.06 -23.53
CA LEU A 143 -11.34 4.11 -22.97
C LEU A 143 -12.04 2.94 -22.26
N ALA A 144 -13.11 3.19 -21.49
CA ALA A 144 -13.87 2.14 -20.83
C ALA A 144 -14.54 1.19 -21.82
N LEU A 145 -15.10 1.71 -22.92
CA LEU A 145 -15.78 0.91 -23.95
C LEU A 145 -14.82 0.10 -24.83
N GLN A 146 -13.52 0.43 -24.84
CA GLN A 146 -12.46 -0.38 -25.47
C GLN A 146 -12.08 -1.64 -24.67
N LEU A 147 -12.75 -1.91 -23.54
CA LEU A 147 -12.44 -3.07 -22.68
C LEU A 147 -12.35 -4.42 -23.41
N PRO A 148 -13.28 -4.79 -24.34
CA PRO A 148 -13.18 -6.05 -25.07
C PRO A 148 -11.91 -6.16 -25.94
N ASP A 149 -11.43 -5.03 -26.47
CA ASP A 149 -10.27 -4.98 -27.36
C ASP A 149 -8.95 -4.93 -26.56
N LEU A 150 -8.93 -4.19 -25.45
CA LEU A 150 -7.75 -4.04 -24.60
C LEU A 150 -7.55 -5.22 -23.65
N ILE A 151 -8.61 -5.91 -23.25
CA ILE A 151 -8.57 -7.07 -22.34
C ILE A 151 -9.38 -8.24 -22.93
N PRO A 152 -8.93 -8.81 -24.05
CA PRO A 152 -9.59 -9.98 -24.66
C PRO A 152 -9.28 -11.28 -23.91
N TRP A 153 -8.39 -11.25 -22.91
CA TRP A 153 -8.01 -12.40 -22.10
C TRP A 153 -8.39 -12.24 -20.62
N SER A 154 -8.55 -13.37 -19.93
CA SER A 154 -9.07 -13.39 -18.56
C SER A 154 -8.04 -12.91 -17.55
N ILE A 155 -8.46 -12.04 -16.62
CA ILE A 155 -7.64 -11.60 -15.49
C ILE A 155 -7.83 -12.62 -14.34
N PRO A 156 -6.79 -13.37 -13.93
CA PRO A 156 -6.92 -14.32 -12.83
C PRO A 156 -7.07 -13.57 -11.50
N LEU A 157 -7.84 -14.15 -10.59
CA LEU A 157 -7.91 -13.69 -9.21
C LEU A 157 -6.68 -14.20 -8.45
N LEU A 158 -5.93 -13.29 -7.85
CA LEU A 158 -4.83 -13.59 -6.92
C LEU A 158 -5.43 -13.94 -5.55
N LYS A 159 -5.86 -15.19 -5.42
CA LYS A 159 -6.47 -15.75 -4.20
C LYS A 159 -5.44 -16.04 -3.11
N GLN A 160 -5.92 -16.20 -1.89
CA GLN A 160 -5.10 -16.59 -0.74
C GLN A 160 -4.37 -17.92 -0.98
N GLY A 161 -3.14 -18.03 -0.46
CA GLY A 161 -2.34 -19.25 -0.49
C GLY A 161 -1.60 -19.50 -1.80
N CYS A 162 -1.51 -18.53 -2.71
CA CYS A 162 -0.77 -18.68 -3.96
C CYS A 162 0.39 -17.69 -4.11
N ASN A 163 1.46 -18.15 -4.76
CA ASN A 163 2.54 -17.31 -5.28
C ASN A 163 2.30 -17.08 -6.77
N LYS A 164 1.65 -15.97 -7.12
CA LYS A 164 1.28 -15.67 -8.51
C LYS A 164 1.42 -14.19 -8.84
N SER A 165 1.70 -13.92 -10.11
CA SER A 165 1.92 -12.60 -10.66
C SER A 165 0.99 -12.32 -11.84
N VAL A 166 0.56 -11.07 -11.98
CA VAL A 166 -0.17 -10.56 -13.15
C VAL A 166 0.53 -9.30 -13.65
N SER A 167 0.93 -9.30 -14.92
CA SER A 167 1.44 -8.11 -15.60
C SER A 167 0.43 -7.55 -16.59
N LEU A 168 0.16 -6.25 -16.48
CA LEU A 168 -0.75 -5.49 -17.33
C LEU A 168 -0.01 -4.26 -17.88
N SER A 169 -0.38 -3.80 -19.06
CA SER A 169 0.06 -2.47 -19.50
C SER A 169 -0.66 -1.37 -18.73
N GLN A 170 -0.05 -0.19 -18.61
CA GLN A 170 -0.69 0.98 -18.01
C GLN A 170 -2.01 1.33 -18.72
N LEU A 171 -2.07 1.18 -20.05
CA LEU A 171 -3.30 1.40 -20.83
C LEU A 171 -4.42 0.40 -20.48
N GLN A 172 -4.08 -0.88 -20.26
CA GLN A 172 -5.05 -1.88 -19.79
C GLN A 172 -5.57 -1.53 -18.40
N ILE A 173 -4.70 -1.07 -17.50
CA ILE A 173 -5.10 -0.61 -16.17
C ILE A 173 -6.01 0.61 -16.26
N GLY A 174 -5.65 1.61 -17.08
CA GLY A 174 -6.49 2.78 -17.34
C GLY A 174 -7.89 2.42 -17.82
N CYS A 175 -8.01 1.42 -18.71
CA CYS A 175 -9.30 0.88 -19.16
C CYS A 175 -10.12 0.23 -18.05
N LEU A 176 -9.47 -0.55 -17.18
CA LEU A 176 -10.13 -1.15 -16.01
C LEU A 176 -10.58 -0.09 -15.00
N LEU A 177 -9.76 0.94 -14.76
CA LEU A 177 -10.11 2.02 -13.86
C LEU A 177 -11.21 2.93 -14.43
N ALA A 178 -11.23 3.15 -15.74
CA ALA A 178 -12.35 3.85 -16.38
C ALA A 178 -13.67 3.08 -16.18
N ASN A 179 -13.64 1.75 -16.29
CA ASN A 179 -14.78 0.89 -15.95
C ASN A 179 -15.16 0.95 -14.45
N ALA A 180 -14.17 1.03 -13.56
CA ALA A 180 -14.39 1.19 -12.11
C ALA A 180 -15.03 2.55 -11.78
N PHE A 181 -14.56 3.63 -12.41
CA PHE A 181 -15.10 4.99 -12.29
C PHE A 181 -16.57 5.03 -12.73
N LEU A 182 -16.89 4.40 -13.87
CA LEU A 182 -18.26 4.25 -14.35
C LEU A 182 -19.05 3.14 -13.62
N CYS A 183 -18.51 2.53 -12.57
CA CYS A 183 -19.21 1.53 -11.74
C CYS A 183 -19.75 0.32 -12.54
N THR A 184 -19.03 -0.14 -13.55
CA THR A 184 -19.51 -1.19 -14.47
C THR A 184 -19.26 -2.60 -13.97
N PHE A 185 -18.33 -2.84 -13.03
CA PHE A 185 -17.99 -4.20 -12.59
C PHE A 185 -19.19 -4.91 -11.93
N PRO A 186 -19.71 -6.01 -12.51
CA PRO A 186 -20.83 -6.75 -11.96
C PRO A 186 -20.39 -7.49 -10.69
N ARG A 187 -21.35 -7.78 -9.79
CA ARG A 187 -21.13 -8.57 -8.55
C ARG A 187 -20.18 -7.94 -7.53
N ARG A 188 -19.81 -6.66 -7.70
CA ARG A 188 -18.88 -5.92 -6.83
C ARG A 188 -19.54 -4.86 -5.94
N ASN A 189 -20.87 -4.85 -5.88
CA ASN A 189 -21.66 -3.80 -5.22
C ASN A 189 -22.40 -4.27 -3.95
N SER A 190 -22.23 -5.53 -3.53
CA SER A 190 -22.87 -6.09 -2.34
C SER A 190 -21.87 -6.21 -1.19
N TYR A 191 -22.29 -5.77 0.00
CA TYR A 191 -21.52 -5.87 1.25
C TYR A 191 -21.90 -7.09 2.10
N MET A 192 -22.76 -7.97 1.59
CA MET A 192 -23.22 -9.14 2.34
C MET A 192 -22.10 -10.16 2.57
N ARG A 193 -21.96 -10.66 3.81
CA ARG A 193 -20.90 -11.57 4.30
C ARG A 193 -20.81 -12.96 3.60
N ARG A 194 -21.62 -13.24 2.58
CA ARG A 194 -21.61 -14.51 1.81
C ARG A 194 -21.66 -14.29 0.29
N HIS A 195 -21.33 -13.09 -0.16
CA HIS A 195 -21.29 -12.78 -1.58
C HIS A 195 -19.99 -13.28 -2.22
N GLU A 196 -20.02 -13.57 -3.53
CA GLU A 196 -18.89 -14.14 -4.29
C GLU A 196 -17.55 -13.40 -4.08
N TYR A 197 -17.60 -12.09 -3.92
CA TYR A 197 -16.44 -11.21 -3.75
C TYR A 197 -16.30 -10.64 -2.34
N SER A 198 -16.90 -11.26 -1.30
CA SER A 198 -16.84 -10.71 0.08
C SER A 198 -15.43 -10.67 0.67
N THR A 199 -14.49 -11.43 0.12
CA THR A 199 -13.06 -11.42 0.49
C THR A 199 -12.20 -10.51 -0.39
N PHE A 200 -12.80 -9.75 -1.31
CA PHE A 200 -12.12 -8.80 -2.17
C PHE A 200 -12.51 -7.35 -1.81
N PRO A 201 -11.62 -6.37 -2.00
CA PRO A 201 -11.97 -4.97 -1.81
C PRO A 201 -13.08 -4.51 -2.77
N SER A 202 -13.75 -3.40 -2.45
CA SER A 202 -14.63 -2.73 -3.42
C SER A 202 -13.80 -2.08 -4.53
N ILE A 203 -14.30 -2.11 -5.78
CA ILE A 203 -13.60 -1.51 -6.94
C ILE A 203 -14.41 -0.38 -7.59
N ASN A 204 -15.74 -0.47 -7.62
CA ASN A 204 -16.59 0.56 -8.22
C ASN A 204 -16.61 1.83 -7.38
N PHE A 205 -16.58 3.00 -8.05
CA PHE A 205 -16.40 4.30 -7.41
C PHE A 205 -17.66 4.85 -6.73
N ALA A 206 -18.78 4.11 -6.77
CA ALA A 206 -20.03 4.55 -6.17
C ALA A 206 -19.89 5.03 -4.72
N ARG A 207 -19.05 4.37 -3.90
CA ARG A 207 -18.83 4.78 -2.49
C ARG A 207 -18.13 6.14 -2.38
N ILE A 208 -17.16 6.48 -3.25
CA ILE A 208 -16.47 7.77 -3.16
C ILE A 208 -17.37 8.90 -3.63
N PHE A 209 -18.21 8.65 -4.63
CA PHE A 209 -19.23 9.61 -5.08
C PHE A 209 -20.31 9.88 -4.03
N GLN A 210 -20.65 8.87 -3.21
CA GLN A 210 -21.62 8.98 -2.11
C GLN A 210 -21.09 9.74 -0.91
N SER A 211 -19.77 9.72 -0.71
CA SER A 211 -19.10 10.22 0.49
C SER A 211 -19.15 11.76 0.57
N SER A 212 -18.52 12.32 1.60
CA SER A 212 -18.44 13.76 1.84
C SER A 212 -17.10 14.14 2.49
N GLY A 213 -16.81 15.44 2.51
CA GLY A 213 -15.62 16.02 3.14
C GLY A 213 -14.51 16.36 2.17
N GLN A 214 -13.67 17.36 2.53
CA GLN A 214 -12.69 17.93 1.61
C GLN A 214 -11.71 16.89 1.06
N ALA A 215 -11.17 16.02 1.92
CA ALA A 215 -10.22 14.99 1.48
C ALA A 215 -10.82 14.05 0.42
N VAL A 216 -12.14 13.81 0.44
CA VAL A 216 -12.83 13.02 -0.60
C VAL A 216 -12.80 13.75 -1.94
N LEU A 217 -13.13 15.05 -1.96
CA LEU A 217 -13.11 15.86 -3.17
C LEU A 217 -11.71 15.89 -3.79
N GLU A 218 -10.68 16.08 -2.97
CA GLU A 218 -9.28 16.10 -3.39
C GLU A 218 -8.81 14.76 -3.95
N LYS A 219 -9.30 13.65 -3.40
CA LYS A 219 -9.07 12.32 -3.99
C LYS A 219 -9.74 12.17 -5.36
N ILE A 220 -10.96 12.69 -5.53
CA ILE A 220 -11.63 12.68 -6.84
C ILE A 220 -10.83 13.54 -7.84
N LYS A 221 -10.29 14.70 -7.43
CA LYS A 221 -9.38 15.51 -8.26
C LYS A 221 -8.17 14.71 -8.73
N CYS A 222 -7.53 13.91 -7.86
CA CYS A 222 -6.45 13.01 -8.25
C CYS A 222 -6.86 12.00 -9.34
N PHE A 223 -8.05 11.39 -9.22
CA PHE A 223 -8.55 10.44 -10.22
C PHE A 223 -8.87 11.12 -11.56
N CYS A 224 -9.53 12.27 -11.53
CA CYS A 224 -9.79 13.08 -12.73
C CYS A 224 -8.46 13.49 -13.41
N HIS A 225 -7.47 13.90 -12.62
CA HIS A 225 -6.14 14.22 -13.11
C HIS A 225 -5.45 13.04 -13.80
N TYR A 226 -5.52 11.85 -13.21
CA TYR A 226 -4.98 10.63 -13.81
C TYR A 226 -5.61 10.33 -15.17
N PHE A 227 -6.93 10.34 -15.27
CA PHE A 227 -7.61 10.12 -16.54
C PHE A 227 -7.21 11.15 -17.59
N ARG A 228 -7.20 12.43 -17.22
CA ARG A 228 -6.74 13.51 -18.12
C ARG A 228 -5.35 13.24 -18.67
N ARG A 229 -4.43 12.71 -17.86
CA ARG A 229 -3.06 12.35 -18.28
C ARG A 229 -2.98 11.12 -19.18
N ILE A 230 -3.70 10.05 -18.86
CA ILE A 230 -3.58 8.79 -19.62
C ILE A 230 -4.41 8.78 -20.91
N THR A 231 -5.37 9.69 -21.06
CA THR A 231 -6.17 9.84 -22.28
C THR A 231 -5.65 10.92 -23.23
N THR A 232 -4.38 11.28 -23.14
CA THR A 232 -3.74 12.19 -24.12
C THR A 232 -3.54 11.49 -25.46
N PHE A 233 -3.05 12.23 -26.47
CA PHE A 233 -2.80 11.66 -27.81
C PHE A 233 -1.78 10.51 -27.78
N GLU A 234 -0.81 10.57 -26.86
CA GLU A 234 0.18 9.51 -26.65
C GLU A 234 -0.23 8.64 -25.45
N PRO A 235 -0.69 7.40 -25.68
CA PRO A 235 -1.10 6.53 -24.58
C PRO A 235 0.11 6.11 -23.73
N PRO A 236 -0.09 5.77 -22.45
CA PRO A 236 0.99 5.27 -21.60
C PRO A 236 1.49 3.91 -22.10
N THR A 237 2.81 3.75 -22.12
CA THR A 237 3.50 2.59 -22.73
C THR A 237 4.21 1.69 -21.71
N GLY A 238 4.04 1.99 -20.42
CA GLY A 238 4.61 1.20 -19.34
C GLY A 238 3.82 -0.06 -19.01
N VAL A 239 4.38 -0.82 -18.09
CA VAL A 239 3.85 -2.07 -17.55
C VAL A 239 3.87 -2.02 -16.04
N ILE A 240 2.88 -2.66 -15.42
CA ILE A 240 2.83 -2.91 -13.99
C ILE A 240 2.70 -4.41 -13.74
N THR A 241 3.46 -4.90 -12.77
CA THR A 241 3.38 -6.28 -12.28
C THR A 241 2.87 -6.28 -10.84
N ILE A 242 1.78 -7.03 -10.61
CA ILE A 242 1.22 -7.28 -9.28
C ILE A 242 1.57 -8.72 -8.90
N THR A 243 2.28 -8.91 -7.80
CA THR A 243 2.73 -10.23 -7.32
C THR A 243 2.17 -10.48 -5.93
N ARG A 244 1.36 -11.54 -5.78
CA ARG A 244 1.00 -12.07 -4.46
C ARG A 244 2.09 -13.02 -4.01
N ARG A 245 2.63 -12.77 -2.82
CA ARG A 245 3.63 -13.62 -2.17
C ARG A 245 2.99 -14.32 -0.97
N PHE A 246 3.26 -15.61 -0.84
CA PHE A 246 2.77 -16.48 0.22
C PHE A 246 3.93 -17.34 0.75
N MET A 247 4.03 -17.44 2.07
CA MET A 247 5.01 -18.27 2.75
C MET A 247 4.34 -19.30 3.67
N THR A 248 4.86 -20.51 3.68
CA THR A 248 4.47 -21.58 4.60
C THR A 248 5.24 -21.46 5.93
N SER A 249 4.82 -22.23 6.93
CA SER A 249 5.51 -22.29 8.23
C SER A 249 6.99 -22.70 8.11
N LYS A 250 7.36 -23.44 7.08
CA LYS A 250 8.73 -23.90 6.83
C LYS A 250 9.64 -22.81 6.28
N ASP A 251 9.06 -21.77 5.68
CA ASP A 251 9.80 -20.67 5.04
C ASP A 251 10.21 -19.61 6.07
N PHE A 252 9.53 -19.54 7.21
CA PHE A 252 9.85 -18.57 8.26
C PHE A 252 11.13 -18.96 9.02
N PRO A 253 11.99 -17.98 9.33
CA PRO A 253 13.19 -18.24 10.10
C PRO A 253 12.83 -18.57 11.56
N LYS A 254 13.65 -19.41 12.19
CA LYS A 254 13.55 -19.68 13.63
C LYS A 254 14.16 -18.50 14.39
N TRP A 255 13.39 -17.44 14.62
CA TRP A 255 13.83 -16.18 15.23
C TRP A 255 14.65 -16.34 16.52
N THR A 256 14.32 -17.33 17.34
CA THR A 256 15.04 -17.67 18.59
C THR A 256 16.47 -18.14 18.38
N ASN A 257 16.83 -18.57 17.18
CA ASN A 257 18.11 -19.19 16.87
C ASN A 257 19.00 -18.31 15.98
N LEU A 258 18.55 -17.10 15.61
CA LEU A 258 19.26 -16.21 14.69
C LEU A 258 20.40 -15.47 15.40
N ASP A 259 21.59 -16.06 15.38
CA ASP A 259 22.80 -15.47 15.96
C ASP A 259 23.52 -14.53 14.99
N ILE A 260 22.77 -13.57 14.45
CA ILE A 260 23.29 -12.53 13.55
C ILE A 260 23.20 -11.17 14.26
N PRO A 261 24.18 -10.27 14.10
CA PRO A 261 24.07 -8.92 14.63
C PRO A 261 22.84 -8.20 14.08
N VAL A 262 22.13 -7.45 14.92
CA VAL A 262 21.02 -6.58 14.46
C VAL A 262 21.55 -5.54 13.45
N THR A 263 22.82 -5.14 13.60
CA THR A 263 23.55 -4.23 12.70
C THR A 263 23.93 -4.84 11.35
N ARG A 264 23.58 -6.10 11.09
CA ARG A 264 23.63 -6.66 9.73
C ARG A 264 22.75 -5.84 8.78
N ALA A 265 21.70 -5.21 9.28
CA ALA A 265 21.02 -4.11 8.61
C ALA A 265 21.57 -2.76 9.09
N SER A 266 21.89 -1.86 8.17
CA SER A 266 22.06 -0.45 8.51
C SER A 266 20.70 0.22 8.72
N LEU A 267 20.68 1.22 9.60
CA LEU A 267 19.53 2.09 9.84
C LEU A 267 19.86 3.51 9.38
N THR A 268 18.95 4.12 8.63
CA THR A 268 18.95 5.56 8.35
C THR A 268 17.59 6.10 8.75
N VAL A 269 17.55 7.15 9.58
CA VAL A 269 16.31 7.73 10.08
C VAL A 269 16.16 9.16 9.55
N ASP A 270 15.00 9.47 8.99
CA ASP A 270 14.70 10.76 8.35
C ASP A 270 13.36 11.30 8.88
N GLU A 271 13.39 12.51 9.42
CA GLU A 271 12.23 13.20 9.98
C GLU A 271 11.41 13.92 8.92
N SER A 272 11.98 14.24 7.76
CA SER A 272 11.42 15.23 6.84
C SER A 272 10.92 14.66 5.53
N GLY A 273 11.49 13.53 5.08
CA GLY A 273 11.11 12.88 3.82
C GLY A 273 9.83 12.05 3.90
N THR A 274 9.43 11.52 2.73
CA THR A 274 8.30 10.61 2.57
C THR A 274 8.75 9.30 1.93
N ILE A 275 7.95 8.25 2.10
CA ILE A 275 8.26 6.92 1.55
C ILE A 275 8.21 6.94 0.01
N GLU A 276 7.26 7.66 -0.58
CA GLU A 276 7.08 7.76 -2.04
C GLU A 276 8.22 8.49 -2.73
N ASP A 277 8.90 9.42 -2.05
CA ASP A 277 10.06 10.14 -2.59
C ASP A 277 11.36 9.31 -2.48
N ALA A 278 11.33 8.19 -1.76
CA ALA A 278 12.46 7.29 -1.55
C ALA A 278 12.72 6.42 -2.79
N THR A 279 13.19 7.04 -3.88
CA THR A 279 13.48 6.40 -5.16
C THR A 279 14.56 5.31 -5.01
N GLY A 280 14.44 4.21 -5.78
CA GLY A 280 15.39 3.10 -5.77
C GLY A 280 15.36 2.26 -4.49
N LYS A 281 14.27 2.31 -3.73
CA LYS A 281 14.06 1.53 -2.51
C LYS A 281 12.77 0.70 -2.62
N LEU A 282 12.66 -0.35 -1.80
CA LEU A 282 11.39 -1.04 -1.62
C LEU A 282 10.50 -0.19 -0.71
N GLN A 283 9.47 0.40 -1.27
CA GLN A 283 8.60 1.34 -0.56
C GLN A 283 7.46 0.60 0.14
N VAL A 284 7.32 0.79 1.44
CA VAL A 284 6.29 0.09 2.23
C VAL A 284 4.96 0.84 2.14
N ASP A 285 3.92 0.12 1.75
CA ASP A 285 2.52 0.53 1.90
C ASP A 285 2.00 -0.03 3.23
N PHE A 286 1.56 0.87 4.11
CA PHE A 286 0.99 0.56 5.43
C PHE A 286 -0.45 0.09 5.27
N ALA A 287 -0.57 -1.06 4.63
CA ALA A 287 -1.81 -1.49 4.01
C ALA A 287 -2.88 -1.91 5.02
N ASN A 288 -4.13 -1.85 4.57
CA ASN A 288 -5.17 -2.73 5.08
C ASN A 288 -5.03 -4.12 4.44
N LYS A 289 -5.46 -5.19 5.14
CA LYS A 289 -5.49 -6.54 4.55
C LYS A 289 -6.35 -6.60 3.29
N PHE A 290 -7.36 -5.73 3.16
CA PHE A 290 -8.06 -5.42 1.92
C PHE A 290 -7.39 -4.21 1.27
N LEU A 291 -6.52 -4.44 0.28
CA LEU A 291 -5.71 -3.40 -0.34
C LEU A 291 -6.48 -2.13 -0.73
N GLY A 292 -5.78 -1.01 -0.60
CA GLY A 292 -6.28 0.34 -0.83
C GLY A 292 -7.31 0.78 0.21
N GLY A 293 -7.37 0.11 1.37
CA GLY A 293 -8.24 0.40 2.50
C GLY A 293 -9.54 1.13 2.16
N GLY A 294 -9.69 2.33 2.73
CA GLY A 294 -10.82 3.22 2.57
C GLY A 294 -10.69 4.21 1.40
N VAL A 295 -9.85 3.95 0.39
CA VAL A 295 -9.55 4.91 -0.68
C VAL A 295 -10.79 5.41 -1.43
N LEU A 296 -11.77 4.51 -1.63
CA LEU A 296 -13.07 4.81 -2.24
C LEU A 296 -14.13 5.26 -1.20
N GLY A 297 -13.74 5.69 -0.02
CA GLY A 297 -14.61 6.23 1.03
C GLY A 297 -13.93 7.40 1.73
N HIS A 298 -13.97 7.45 3.06
CA HIS A 298 -13.35 8.53 3.85
C HIS A 298 -11.87 8.30 4.19
N GLY A 299 -11.33 7.11 3.96
CA GLY A 299 -9.91 6.81 4.24
C GLY A 299 -8.98 7.73 3.45
N CYS A 300 -8.01 8.34 4.13
CA CYS A 300 -7.07 9.29 3.54
C CYS A 300 -5.75 9.35 4.34
N VAL A 301 -5.25 8.20 4.76
CA VAL A 301 -3.94 8.09 5.42
C VAL A 301 -2.91 7.58 4.42
N GLN A 302 -1.78 7.03 4.87
CA GLN A 302 -0.65 6.67 4.01
C GLN A 302 -1.03 5.77 2.82
N GLU A 303 -1.78 4.67 3.04
CA GLU A 303 -2.20 3.76 1.97
C GLU A 303 -3.10 4.48 0.95
N GLU A 304 -4.17 5.14 1.40
CA GLU A 304 -5.11 5.77 0.47
C GLU A 304 -4.49 6.95 -0.29
N ILE A 305 -3.64 7.74 0.36
CA ILE A 305 -2.87 8.81 -0.29
C ILE A 305 -2.01 8.20 -1.39
N ARG A 306 -1.29 7.11 -1.10
CA ARG A 306 -0.45 6.47 -2.12
C ARG A 306 -1.27 5.97 -3.30
N PHE A 307 -2.45 5.39 -3.05
CA PHE A 307 -3.36 4.90 -4.09
C PHE A 307 -3.98 6.01 -4.93
N VAL A 308 -4.16 7.24 -4.43
CA VAL A 308 -4.67 8.34 -5.27
C VAL A 308 -3.59 9.10 -6.02
N ILE A 309 -2.36 9.19 -5.51
CA ILE A 309 -1.25 9.79 -6.27
C ILE A 309 -0.67 8.83 -7.31
N CYS A 310 -0.81 7.51 -7.10
CA CYS A 310 -0.49 6.45 -8.05
C CYS A 310 -1.75 5.61 -8.37
N PRO A 311 -2.76 6.12 -9.11
CA PRO A 311 -4.06 5.45 -9.28
C PRO A 311 -4.03 4.05 -9.87
N GLU A 312 -2.96 3.69 -10.57
CA GLU A 312 -2.81 2.35 -11.14
C GLU A 312 -2.80 1.24 -10.07
N LEU A 313 -2.45 1.57 -8.82
CA LEU A 313 -2.57 0.68 -7.66
C LEU A 313 -4.00 0.21 -7.40
N MET A 314 -5.01 0.99 -7.79
CA MET A 314 -6.42 0.65 -7.65
C MET A 314 -6.79 -0.66 -8.37
N VAL A 315 -6.03 -1.08 -9.38
CA VAL A 315 -6.28 -2.34 -10.08
C VAL A 315 -6.17 -3.55 -9.15
N THR A 316 -5.39 -3.46 -8.07
CA THR A 316 -5.26 -4.53 -7.08
C THR A 316 -6.60 -4.84 -6.39
N LYS A 317 -7.45 -3.82 -6.18
CA LYS A 317 -8.81 -3.99 -5.63
C LYS A 317 -9.70 -4.85 -6.53
N LEU A 318 -9.39 -4.95 -7.82
CA LEU A 318 -10.17 -5.74 -8.77
C LEU A 318 -9.93 -7.24 -8.59
N PHE A 319 -8.69 -7.68 -8.36
CA PHE A 319 -8.32 -9.10 -8.45
C PHE A 319 -7.45 -9.65 -7.32
N CYS A 320 -7.05 -8.85 -6.32
CA CYS A 320 -6.36 -9.34 -5.13
C CYS A 320 -7.36 -9.63 -4.01
N GLU A 321 -7.39 -10.88 -3.56
CA GLU A 321 -8.12 -11.27 -2.35
C GLU A 321 -7.45 -10.68 -1.10
N CYS A 322 -8.17 -10.50 0.01
CA CYS A 322 -7.56 -9.99 1.23
C CYS A 322 -6.38 -10.85 1.71
N MET A 323 -5.36 -10.22 2.29
CA MET A 323 -4.14 -10.88 2.73
C MET A 323 -4.34 -11.67 4.03
N LYS A 324 -3.76 -12.88 4.09
CA LYS A 324 -3.54 -13.63 5.34
C LYS A 324 -2.26 -13.16 6.04
N PRO A 325 -2.03 -13.54 7.32
CA PRO A 325 -0.83 -13.14 8.07
C PRO A 325 0.51 -13.51 7.42
N ASN A 326 0.53 -14.52 6.54
CA ASN A 326 1.71 -15.02 5.86
C ASN A 326 1.77 -14.64 4.37
N GLU A 327 1.14 -13.53 4.01
CA GLU A 327 1.08 -13.02 2.65
C GLU A 327 1.50 -11.55 2.55
N ALA A 328 2.03 -11.15 1.41
CA ALA A 328 2.28 -9.76 1.06
C ALA A 328 1.98 -9.57 -0.43
N ILE A 329 1.74 -8.33 -0.86
CA ILE A 329 1.52 -8.00 -2.27
C ILE A 329 2.56 -6.99 -2.72
N LEU A 330 3.29 -7.33 -3.78
CA LEU A 330 4.27 -6.47 -4.41
C LEU A 330 3.68 -5.86 -5.68
N MET A 331 3.95 -4.58 -5.89
CA MET A 331 3.41 -3.79 -6.99
C MET A 331 4.58 -3.04 -7.61
N THR A 332 5.04 -3.54 -8.77
CA THR A 332 6.22 -3.00 -9.46
C THR A 332 5.81 -2.33 -10.76
N GLY A 333 6.34 -1.13 -11.02
CA GLY A 333 6.13 -0.42 -12.28
C GLY A 333 5.17 0.75 -12.24
N VAL A 334 4.65 1.08 -11.06
CA VAL A 334 3.65 2.14 -10.90
C VAL A 334 4.24 3.52 -11.14
N GLU A 335 3.46 4.38 -11.80
CA GLU A 335 3.77 5.79 -12.00
C GLU A 335 3.05 6.67 -10.96
N ARG A 336 3.73 7.70 -10.46
CA ARG A 336 3.07 8.78 -9.72
C ARG A 336 2.56 9.84 -10.68
N TYR A 337 1.26 10.14 -10.60
CA TYR A 337 0.60 11.12 -11.46
C TYR A 337 0.36 12.44 -10.75
N SER A 338 0.03 12.42 -9.46
CA SER A 338 -0.35 13.63 -8.73
C SER A 338 0.66 13.99 -7.66
N ASP A 339 0.82 15.28 -7.46
CA ASP A 339 1.46 15.83 -6.26
C ASP A 339 0.41 16.15 -5.20
N TYR A 340 0.81 16.28 -3.95
CA TYR A 340 -0.10 16.56 -2.85
C TYR A 340 0.54 17.33 -1.70
N THR A 341 -0.30 17.90 -0.85
CA THR A 341 0.10 18.41 0.47
C THR A 341 -0.87 17.90 1.54
N GLY A 342 -0.45 18.00 2.80
CA GLY A 342 -1.27 17.60 3.94
C GLY A 342 -1.41 16.08 4.09
N TYR A 343 -2.22 15.67 5.07
CA TYR A 343 -2.45 14.28 5.47
C TYR A 343 -3.84 14.15 6.12
N ALA A 344 -4.49 13.00 5.98
CA ALA A 344 -5.85 12.78 6.49
C ALA A 344 -6.81 13.90 6.04
N GLY A 345 -7.58 14.51 6.94
CA GLY A 345 -8.53 15.58 6.60
C GLY A 345 -7.89 16.83 5.96
N SER A 346 -6.57 17.01 6.12
CA SER A 346 -5.83 18.13 5.52
C SER A 346 -5.25 17.82 4.12
N PHE A 347 -5.44 16.60 3.62
CA PHE A 347 -4.97 16.22 2.27
C PHE A 347 -5.52 17.15 1.19
N ARG A 348 -4.64 17.64 0.31
CA ARG A 348 -4.98 18.47 -0.85
C ARG A 348 -4.21 17.98 -2.07
N TRP A 349 -4.89 17.88 -3.20
CA TRP A 349 -4.23 17.68 -4.49
C TRP A 349 -3.43 18.95 -4.84
N ASN A 350 -2.17 18.78 -5.25
CA ASN A 350 -1.22 19.88 -5.46
C ASN A 350 -0.72 19.94 -6.91
N GLY A 351 -1.47 19.40 -7.86
CA GLY A 351 -1.12 19.46 -9.28
C GLY A 351 -0.49 18.20 -9.84
N ASN A 352 0.06 18.35 -11.03
CA ASN A 352 0.69 17.28 -11.78
C ASN A 352 2.08 16.92 -11.21
N TYR A 353 2.33 15.63 -11.03
CA TYR A 353 3.67 15.10 -10.79
C TYR A 353 4.25 14.52 -12.08
N GLN A 354 5.42 15.01 -12.49
CA GLN A 354 6.17 14.44 -13.61
C GLN A 354 7.13 13.38 -13.08
N ASP A 355 6.72 12.12 -13.18
CA ASP A 355 7.51 10.99 -12.71
C ASP A 355 8.75 10.76 -13.60
N LYS A 356 9.92 11.06 -13.04
CA LYS A 356 11.24 10.90 -13.68
C LYS A 356 11.90 9.55 -13.38
N THR A 357 11.21 8.64 -12.68
CA THR A 357 11.75 7.31 -12.37
C THR A 357 12.07 6.57 -13.67
N GLN A 358 13.23 5.92 -13.72
CA GLN A 358 13.68 5.18 -14.88
C GLN A 358 12.84 3.93 -15.12
N TRP A 359 12.94 3.37 -16.32
CA TRP A 359 12.28 2.12 -16.69
C TRP A 359 13.27 0.96 -16.52
N ASP A 360 12.76 -0.21 -16.15
CA ASP A 360 13.51 -1.46 -16.24
C ASP A 360 13.39 -2.08 -17.66
N THR A 361 14.06 -3.23 -17.85
CA THR A 361 14.05 -3.97 -19.13
C THR A 361 12.68 -4.51 -19.52
N SER A 362 11.73 -4.55 -18.59
CA SER A 362 10.34 -4.97 -18.80
C SER A 362 9.37 -3.82 -18.94
N ARG A 363 9.87 -2.59 -19.15
CA ARG A 363 9.06 -1.36 -19.28
C ARG A 363 8.23 -1.07 -18.03
N ARG A 364 8.71 -1.48 -16.85
CA ARG A 364 8.15 -1.07 -15.56
C ARG A 364 8.94 0.12 -15.03
N LYS A 365 8.29 1.12 -14.45
CA LYS A 365 9.01 2.10 -13.63
C LYS A 365 9.79 1.38 -12.54
N GLN A 366 11.01 1.82 -12.25
CA GLN A 366 11.85 1.31 -11.16
C GLN A 366 11.34 1.76 -9.78
N CYS A 367 10.06 1.49 -9.53
CA CYS A 367 9.35 1.71 -8.29
C CYS A 367 8.70 0.37 -7.93
N THR A 368 9.06 -0.19 -6.78
CA THR A 368 8.37 -1.34 -6.20
C THR A 368 7.82 -0.95 -4.84
N ILE A 369 6.52 -1.14 -4.70
CA ILE A 369 5.78 -0.98 -3.46
C ILE A 369 5.48 -2.37 -2.91
N VAL A 370 5.61 -2.54 -1.60
CA VAL A 370 5.15 -3.74 -0.90
C VAL A 370 4.06 -3.38 0.09
N ALA A 371 2.89 -3.99 -0.08
CA ALA A 371 1.79 -3.87 0.86
C ALA A 371 1.89 -4.96 1.93
N ILE A 372 1.97 -4.52 3.19
CA ILE A 372 1.91 -5.37 4.37
C ILE A 372 0.93 -4.76 5.38
N ASP A 373 -0.04 -5.55 5.83
CA ASP A 373 -1.03 -5.11 6.81
C ASP A 373 -0.58 -5.36 8.24
N ALA A 374 -0.55 -4.32 9.07
CA ALA A 374 -0.31 -4.44 10.52
C ALA A 374 -1.56 -4.92 11.27
N LEU A 375 -1.39 -5.40 12.50
CA LEU A 375 -2.53 -5.62 13.40
C LEU A 375 -3.07 -4.29 13.92
N GLU A 376 -4.38 -4.23 14.12
CA GLU A 376 -5.07 -3.13 14.80
C GLU A 376 -5.22 -3.46 16.29
N PHE A 377 -4.78 -2.55 17.17
CA PHE A 377 -4.79 -2.76 18.61
C PHE A 377 -5.80 -1.84 19.31
N ARG A 378 -6.90 -2.41 19.80
CA ARG A 378 -7.83 -1.68 20.69
C ARG A 378 -7.21 -1.35 22.05
N ASP A 379 -6.36 -2.25 22.53
CA ASP A 379 -5.53 -2.06 23.72
C ASP A 379 -4.07 -2.17 23.29
N GLY A 380 -3.35 -1.06 23.40
CA GLY A 380 -1.95 -0.95 22.99
C GLY A 380 -1.03 -1.88 23.76
N SER A 381 -1.38 -2.34 24.97
CA SER A 381 -0.54 -3.28 25.72
C SER A 381 -0.46 -4.67 25.07
N HIS A 382 -1.50 -5.06 24.32
CA HIS A 382 -1.54 -6.38 23.69
C HIS A 382 -0.46 -6.58 22.63
N GLN A 383 0.03 -5.51 21.99
CA GLN A 383 1.01 -5.63 20.91
C GLN A 383 2.34 -6.26 21.35
N PHE A 384 2.63 -6.26 22.66
CA PHE A 384 3.82 -6.88 23.22
C PHE A 384 3.68 -8.39 23.40
N LYS A 385 2.48 -8.97 23.27
CA LYS A 385 2.30 -10.42 23.34
C LYS A 385 3.16 -11.12 22.28
N GLU A 386 3.85 -12.18 22.68
CA GLU A 386 4.82 -12.88 21.83
C GLU A 386 4.23 -13.28 20.47
N GLU A 387 3.03 -13.84 20.45
CA GLU A 387 2.35 -14.27 19.25
C GLU A 387 2.01 -13.11 18.31
N LEU A 388 1.72 -11.92 18.85
CA LEU A 388 1.38 -10.74 18.06
C LEU A 388 2.64 -10.07 17.52
N MET A 389 3.71 -9.95 18.31
CA MET A 389 5.01 -9.51 17.81
C MET A 389 5.54 -10.45 16.71
N LEU A 390 5.43 -11.77 16.91
CA LEU A 390 5.83 -12.77 15.92
C LEU A 390 5.02 -12.66 14.63
N ARG A 391 3.70 -12.39 14.73
CA ARG A 391 2.85 -12.14 13.56
C ARG A 391 3.36 -10.95 12.77
N GLU A 392 3.66 -9.83 13.42
CA GLU A 392 4.15 -8.61 12.75
C GLU A 392 5.52 -8.83 12.10
N MET A 393 6.44 -9.51 12.80
CA MET A 393 7.75 -9.88 12.24
C MET A 393 7.61 -10.79 11.03
N ASN A 394 6.75 -11.81 11.09
CA ASN A 394 6.53 -12.72 9.97
C ASN A 394 5.88 -11.99 8.78
N LYS A 395 4.91 -11.11 9.02
CA LYS A 395 4.29 -10.27 7.98
C LYS A 395 5.32 -9.39 7.28
N ALA A 396 6.13 -8.67 8.03
CA ALA A 396 7.22 -7.86 7.50
C ALA A 396 8.26 -8.74 6.77
N TYR A 397 8.57 -9.93 7.29
CA TYR A 397 9.47 -10.89 6.63
C TYR A 397 8.94 -11.31 5.27
N VAL A 398 7.65 -11.67 5.15
CA VAL A 398 7.05 -11.98 3.85
C VAL A 398 7.21 -10.80 2.89
N GLY A 399 6.96 -9.56 3.34
CA GLY A 399 7.11 -8.38 2.49
C GLY A 399 8.56 -8.08 2.08
N PHE A 400 9.49 -8.15 3.02
CA PHE A 400 10.87 -7.69 2.82
C PHE A 400 11.78 -8.77 2.22
N PHE A 401 11.35 -10.03 2.23
CA PHE A 401 12.08 -11.14 1.62
C PHE A 401 12.42 -10.85 0.15
N HIS A 402 13.61 -11.29 -0.26
CA HIS A 402 14.05 -11.27 -1.65
C HIS A 402 14.90 -12.53 -1.93
N GLY A 403 14.88 -12.99 -3.18
CA GLY A 403 15.72 -14.11 -3.65
C GLY A 403 17.04 -13.65 -4.29
N LEU A 404 17.36 -12.35 -4.23
CA LEU A 404 18.53 -11.79 -4.91
C LEU A 404 19.85 -12.33 -4.35
N GLN A 405 20.79 -12.59 -5.25
CA GLN A 405 22.17 -12.97 -4.91
C GLN A 405 23.04 -11.74 -4.58
N SER A 406 22.71 -10.58 -5.17
CA SER A 406 23.36 -9.30 -4.89
C SER A 406 22.73 -8.59 -3.68
N PRO A 407 23.44 -7.60 -3.10
CA PRO A 407 22.87 -6.77 -2.05
C PRO A 407 21.54 -6.14 -2.50
N PRO A 408 20.44 -6.39 -1.76
CA PRO A 408 19.12 -5.87 -2.08
C PRO A 408 19.04 -4.36 -1.81
N PRO A 409 18.08 -3.67 -2.45
CA PRO A 409 17.84 -2.26 -2.16
C PRO A 409 17.24 -2.10 -0.76
N ALA A 410 17.46 -0.93 -0.16
CA ALA A 410 16.92 -0.59 1.16
C ALA A 410 15.39 -0.70 1.20
N VAL A 411 14.84 -0.99 2.38
CA VAL A 411 13.41 -0.86 2.68
C VAL A 411 13.15 0.57 3.13
N ALA A 412 12.32 1.31 2.39
CA ALA A 412 11.81 2.62 2.78
C ALA A 412 10.48 2.44 3.51
N SER A 413 10.49 2.65 4.83
CA SER A 413 9.35 2.41 5.72
C SER A 413 9.25 3.52 6.78
N GLY A 414 8.48 3.29 7.84
CA GLY A 414 8.29 4.22 8.95
C GLY A 414 7.38 3.63 10.00
N ASN A 415 6.49 4.46 10.55
CA ASN A 415 5.52 4.16 11.61
C ASN A 415 4.38 3.20 11.19
N TRP A 416 4.75 2.03 10.64
CA TRP A 416 3.85 1.00 10.13
C TRP A 416 2.89 0.51 11.22
N GLY A 417 1.59 0.72 11.00
CA GLY A 417 0.53 0.33 11.94
C GLY A 417 0.42 1.20 13.19
N CYS A 418 1.13 2.34 13.28
CA CYS A 418 1.18 3.14 14.50
C CYS A 418 0.18 4.30 14.56
N GLY A 419 -0.45 4.64 13.43
CA GLY A 419 -1.50 5.66 13.36
C GLY A 419 -2.87 5.08 13.72
N ALA A 420 -3.75 4.95 12.72
CA ALA A 420 -5.11 4.42 12.90
C ALA A 420 -5.16 3.02 13.56
N PHE A 421 -4.09 2.25 13.51
CA PHE A 421 -4.00 0.89 14.07
C PHE A 421 -3.38 0.82 15.47
N ASN A 422 -2.97 1.97 16.04
CA ASN A 422 -2.57 2.10 17.44
C ASN A 422 -1.38 1.21 17.87
N GLY A 423 -0.48 0.90 16.94
CA GLY A 423 0.82 0.31 17.25
C GLY A 423 1.81 1.32 17.85
N GLU A 424 2.79 0.82 18.57
CA GLU A 424 3.87 1.60 19.19
C GLU A 424 5.07 1.73 18.24
N PRO A 425 5.43 2.96 17.80
CA PRO A 425 6.56 3.20 16.90
C PRO A 425 7.89 2.62 17.40
N LEU A 426 8.20 2.73 18.69
CA LEU A 426 9.45 2.22 19.27
C LEU A 426 9.54 0.70 19.14
N LEU A 427 8.44 -0.03 19.39
CA LEU A 427 8.39 -1.47 19.17
C LEU A 427 8.44 -1.82 17.68
N LYS A 428 7.58 -1.19 16.87
CA LYS A 428 7.43 -1.50 15.43
C LYS A 428 8.72 -1.25 14.65
N SER A 429 9.50 -0.24 15.01
CA SER A 429 10.83 0.01 14.43
C SER A 429 11.81 -1.12 14.74
N LEU A 430 11.87 -1.61 15.99
CA LEU A 430 12.70 -2.76 16.38
C LEU A 430 12.31 -4.04 15.64
N LEU A 431 11.01 -4.32 15.49
CA LEU A 431 10.54 -5.51 14.76
C LEU A 431 10.94 -5.44 13.28
N GLN A 432 10.78 -4.28 12.63
CA GLN A 432 11.21 -4.06 11.25
C GLN A 432 12.74 -4.20 11.11
N LEU A 433 13.51 -3.66 12.06
CA LEU A 433 14.96 -3.75 12.08
C LEU A 433 15.45 -5.20 12.23
N ILE A 434 14.84 -6.00 13.12
CA ILE A 434 15.12 -7.42 13.27
C ILE A 434 14.91 -8.16 11.94
N VAL A 435 13.78 -7.90 11.29
CA VAL A 435 13.46 -8.53 10.01
C VAL A 435 14.47 -8.12 8.94
N CYS A 436 14.79 -6.82 8.85
CA CYS A 436 15.77 -6.27 7.91
C CYS A 436 17.16 -6.89 8.11
N ALA A 437 17.59 -7.09 9.36
CA ALA A 437 18.84 -7.79 9.68
C ALA A 437 18.83 -9.22 9.14
N GLN A 438 17.72 -9.94 9.32
CA GLN A 438 17.55 -11.31 8.83
C GLN A 438 17.52 -11.40 7.30
N VAL A 439 16.88 -10.46 6.61
CA VAL A 439 16.86 -10.43 5.14
C VAL A 439 18.06 -9.70 4.53
N ASN A 440 19.01 -9.24 5.36
CA ASN A 440 20.20 -8.48 4.91
C ASN A 440 19.86 -7.25 4.06
N ARG A 441 18.88 -6.46 4.52
CA ARG A 441 18.42 -5.22 3.87
C ARG A 441 18.67 -4.00 4.75
N PRO A 442 19.19 -2.89 4.23
CA PRO A 442 19.15 -1.61 4.94
C PRO A 442 17.71 -1.18 5.23
N LEU A 443 17.48 -0.53 6.36
CA LEU A 443 16.21 0.09 6.73
C LEU A 443 16.35 1.62 6.67
N TYR A 444 15.56 2.25 5.80
CA TYR A 444 15.39 3.69 5.72
C TYR A 444 14.04 4.04 6.35
N TYR A 445 14.06 4.66 7.53
CA TYR A 445 12.90 4.86 8.39
C TYR A 445 12.49 6.33 8.44
N PHE A 446 11.27 6.63 8.00
CA PHE A 446 10.69 7.97 8.08
C PHE A 446 9.87 8.13 9.36
N THR A 447 10.17 9.15 10.17
CA THR A 447 9.45 9.44 11.43
C THR A 447 8.34 10.46 11.29
N PHE A 448 8.18 11.06 10.10
CA PHE A 448 7.10 11.99 9.75
C PHE A 448 7.01 13.20 10.70
N ARG A 449 8.09 13.96 10.77
CA ARG A 449 8.32 15.19 11.57
C ARG A 449 8.46 14.96 13.07
N ASP A 450 8.57 13.71 13.51
CA ASP A 450 8.88 13.37 14.88
C ASP A 450 10.41 13.31 15.08
N GLU A 451 10.98 14.43 15.50
CA GLU A 451 12.41 14.57 15.80
C GLU A 451 12.83 13.79 17.04
N GLN A 452 11.94 13.65 18.03
CA GLN A 452 12.24 12.91 19.25
C GLN A 452 12.33 11.41 18.95
N LEU A 453 11.35 10.89 18.21
CA LEU A 453 11.39 9.50 17.76
C LEU A 453 12.66 9.23 16.94
N LYS A 454 13.05 10.15 16.05
CA LYS A 454 14.32 10.01 15.31
C LYS A 454 15.50 9.83 16.25
N GLN A 455 15.66 10.73 17.22
CA GLN A 455 16.75 10.66 18.20
C GLN A 455 16.72 9.36 19.01
N ASP A 456 15.53 8.90 19.42
CA ASP A 456 15.37 7.66 20.19
C ASP A 456 15.77 6.44 19.36
N LEU A 457 15.34 6.37 18.09
CA LEU A 457 15.69 5.27 17.18
C LEU A 457 17.19 5.22 16.89
N GLU A 458 17.82 6.38 16.62
CA GLU A 458 19.26 6.47 16.35
C GLU A 458 20.09 6.08 17.58
N GLN A 459 19.73 6.57 18.78
CA GLN A 459 20.40 6.23 20.03
C GLN A 459 20.28 4.74 20.36
N MET A 460 19.08 4.16 20.19
CA MET A 460 18.88 2.73 20.40
C MET A 460 19.69 1.91 19.40
N PHE A 461 19.72 2.29 18.12
CA PHE A 461 20.52 1.58 17.11
C PHE A 461 22.03 1.61 17.42
N GLU A 462 22.59 2.77 17.79
CA GLU A 462 24.00 2.85 18.18
C GLU A 462 24.28 2.05 19.46
N PHE A 463 23.38 2.05 20.43
CA PHE A 463 23.51 1.19 21.61
C PHE A 463 23.55 -0.30 21.26
N LEU A 464 22.63 -0.78 20.41
CA LEU A 464 22.60 -2.17 19.96
C LEU A 464 23.88 -2.53 19.20
N LYS A 465 24.42 -1.59 18.42
CA LYS A 465 25.67 -1.73 17.67
C LYS A 465 26.89 -1.83 18.57
N ASP A 466 27.06 -0.89 19.50
CA ASP A 466 28.20 -0.86 20.43
C ASP A 466 28.27 -2.11 21.31
N ASN A 467 27.11 -2.71 21.60
CA ASN A 467 27.00 -3.92 22.43
C ASN A 467 26.91 -5.22 21.62
N ASN A 468 27.08 -5.18 20.29
CA ASN A 468 27.00 -6.34 19.40
C ASN A 468 25.74 -7.20 19.62
N VAL A 469 24.59 -6.56 19.83
CA VAL A 469 23.34 -7.26 20.10
C VAL A 469 22.91 -8.04 18.86
N THR A 470 22.62 -9.33 19.05
CA THR A 470 22.15 -10.21 17.99
C THR A 470 20.63 -10.28 17.94
N VAL A 471 20.08 -10.70 16.80
CA VAL A 471 18.63 -10.89 16.62
C VAL A 471 18.04 -11.81 17.68
N LYS A 472 18.67 -12.96 17.94
CA LYS A 472 18.23 -13.89 19.00
C LYS A 472 18.18 -13.21 20.38
N ASN A 473 19.14 -12.34 20.69
CA ASN A 473 19.24 -11.68 21.99
C ASN A 473 18.15 -10.60 22.12
N LEU A 474 17.99 -9.74 21.10
CA LEU A 474 16.95 -8.72 21.11
C LEU A 474 15.55 -9.34 21.14
N TRP A 475 15.31 -10.39 20.36
CA TRP A 475 14.04 -11.12 20.38
C TRP A 475 13.73 -11.71 21.76
N ARG A 476 14.72 -12.33 22.41
CA ARG A 476 14.57 -12.81 23.80
C ARG A 476 14.22 -11.66 24.75
N ILE A 477 14.90 -10.52 24.67
CA ILE A 477 14.63 -9.36 25.54
C ILE A 477 13.20 -8.84 25.34
N LEU A 478 12.70 -8.76 24.10
CA LEU A 478 11.32 -8.34 23.82
C LEU A 478 10.29 -9.32 24.42
N ARG A 479 10.57 -10.62 24.36
CA ARG A 479 9.73 -11.64 25.02
C ARG A 479 9.78 -11.53 26.54
N ASP A 480 10.95 -11.27 27.11
CA ASP A 480 11.10 -11.06 28.55
C ASP A 480 10.36 -9.80 29.01
N PHE A 481 10.42 -8.71 28.24
CA PHE A 481 9.65 -7.50 28.47
C PHE A 481 8.15 -7.79 28.51
N SER A 482 7.64 -8.50 27.48
CA SER A 482 6.25 -8.95 27.40
C SER A 482 5.81 -9.72 28.64
N SER A 483 6.63 -10.70 29.07
CA SER A 483 6.30 -11.56 30.22
C SER A 483 6.19 -10.82 31.55
N LYS A 484 6.82 -9.64 31.66
CA LYS A 484 6.85 -8.83 32.88
C LYS A 484 5.70 -7.82 32.97
N ASN A 485 4.87 -7.69 31.93
CA ASN A 485 3.76 -6.74 31.84
C ASN A 485 4.19 -5.31 32.23
N LEU A 486 5.33 -4.86 31.70
CA LEU A 486 5.86 -3.52 31.93
C LEU A 486 5.14 -2.50 31.04
N ASP A 487 5.18 -1.24 31.46
CA ASP A 487 4.60 -0.13 30.70
C ASP A 487 5.44 0.19 29.46
N VAL A 488 4.77 0.72 28.42
CA VAL A 488 5.37 0.94 27.09
C VAL A 488 6.60 1.86 27.13
N ASP A 489 6.56 2.89 27.98
CA ASP A 489 7.65 3.85 28.20
C ASP A 489 8.92 3.20 28.79
N GLN A 490 8.80 2.00 29.37
CA GLN A 490 9.91 1.24 29.92
C GLN A 490 10.62 0.36 28.89
N LEU A 491 10.15 0.27 27.64
CA LEU A 491 10.70 -0.62 26.61
C LEU A 491 12.21 -0.41 26.40
N TYR A 492 12.63 0.81 26.09
CA TYR A 492 14.04 1.13 25.82
C TYR A 492 14.91 1.02 27.08
N PRO A 493 14.52 1.59 28.24
CA PRO A 493 15.23 1.37 29.50
C PRO A 493 15.41 -0.13 29.84
N PHE A 494 14.39 -0.95 29.59
CA PHE A 494 14.45 -2.39 29.81
C PHE A 494 15.45 -3.08 28.89
N ILE A 495 15.51 -2.68 27.61
CA ILE A 495 16.50 -3.20 26.66
C ILE A 495 17.91 -2.85 27.13
N HIS A 496 18.17 -1.59 27.51
CA HIS A 496 19.47 -1.17 28.03
C HIS A 496 19.92 -2.01 29.23
N GLN A 497 19.04 -2.14 30.23
CA GLN A 497 19.32 -2.91 31.45
C GLN A 497 19.56 -4.38 31.12
N SER A 498 18.72 -4.99 30.28
CA SER A 498 18.83 -6.40 29.92
C SER A 498 20.12 -6.72 29.15
N VAL A 499 20.58 -5.82 28.28
CA VAL A 499 21.86 -5.98 27.56
C VAL A 499 23.03 -5.86 28.54
N TYR A 500 22.99 -4.89 29.46
CA TYR A 500 24.01 -4.72 30.50
C TYR A 500 24.13 -5.94 31.43
N ASP A 501 22.99 -6.46 31.91
CA ASP A 501 22.96 -7.63 32.80
C ASP A 501 23.50 -8.89 32.13
N ASN A 502 23.18 -9.09 30.84
CA ASN A 502 23.72 -10.21 30.07
C ASN A 502 25.25 -10.13 29.90
N ALA A 503 25.80 -8.94 29.66
CA ALA A 503 27.25 -8.74 29.56
C ALA A 503 27.97 -9.02 30.91
N ASN A 504 27.35 -8.64 32.03
CA ASN A 504 27.88 -8.89 33.36
C ASN A 504 27.72 -10.35 33.83
N SER A 505 26.66 -11.03 33.41
CA SER A 505 26.47 -12.47 33.68
C SER A 505 27.47 -13.35 32.92
N LEU A 506 28.04 -12.88 31.82
CA LEU A 506 29.06 -13.58 31.03
C LEU A 506 30.50 -13.26 31.46
N SER A 507 30.70 -12.28 32.34
CA SER A 507 31.99 -11.90 32.91
C SER A 507 32.30 -12.36 34.37
N PRO A 508 31.91 -13.56 34.88
CA PRO A 508 32.31 -13.99 36.23
C PRO A 508 33.77 -14.45 36.41
N ILE A 509 34.68 -14.34 35.43
CA ILE A 509 36.09 -14.76 35.62
C ILE A 509 37.06 -13.77 34.98
N LYS A 510 37.31 -12.64 35.66
CA LYS A 510 38.60 -11.93 35.73
C LYS A 510 38.47 -10.68 36.61
N ARG A 511 38.26 -10.90 37.91
CA ARG A 511 38.75 -9.97 38.94
C ARG A 511 39.68 -10.74 39.86
N ILE A 512 40.90 -10.95 39.39
CA ILE A 512 42.03 -11.17 40.28
C ILE A 512 42.15 -9.89 41.10
N VAL A 513 41.98 -10.04 42.41
CA VAL A 513 42.19 -8.99 43.40
C VAL A 513 43.69 -8.69 43.45
N GLU A 514 44.14 -7.69 42.70
CA GLU A 514 45.39 -7.01 43.02
C GLU A 514 45.07 -5.75 43.83
N LYS A 515 45.47 -5.80 45.11
CA LYS A 515 45.42 -4.65 46.02
C LYS A 515 46.40 -3.58 45.54
N PRO A 516 46.01 -2.31 45.42
CA PRO A 516 46.98 -1.23 45.41
C PRO A 516 47.32 -0.82 46.84
N ALA A 517 48.62 -0.73 47.11
CA ALA A 517 49.17 -0.09 48.29
C ALA A 517 48.83 1.41 48.31
N ARG A 518 48.70 1.91 49.54
CA ARG A 518 48.46 3.32 49.93
C ARG A 518 49.34 4.31 49.17
N THR A 519 48.79 5.49 48.80
CA THR A 519 49.39 6.83 49.00
C THR A 519 48.34 7.97 48.83
N ILE A 520 47.90 8.52 49.97
CA ILE A 520 47.82 9.96 50.37
C ILE A 520 47.06 11.02 49.51
N LYS A 521 45.96 11.52 50.13
CA LYS A 521 45.49 12.92 50.37
C LYS A 521 44.41 13.62 49.51
N ASN A 522 43.48 14.18 50.30
CA ASN A 522 42.63 15.37 50.14
C ASN A 522 41.42 15.18 49.20
N PHE A 523 40.17 15.51 49.53
CA PHE A 523 39.56 16.53 50.40
C PHE A 523 38.17 15.99 50.80
N PHE A 524 37.73 16.08 52.06
CA PHE A 524 36.34 16.38 52.48
C PHE A 524 36.24 16.36 54.02
N SER A 525 35.88 17.52 54.56
CA SER A 525 35.41 17.83 55.92
C SER A 525 34.72 19.18 55.74
N SER A 526 33.52 19.51 56.20
CA SER A 526 32.67 19.03 57.29
C SER A 526 31.26 19.60 57.01
N LYS A 527 30.18 18.86 57.22
CA LYS A 527 29.29 18.80 58.41
C LYS A 527 27.91 19.41 58.14
N ILE A 528 26.91 18.58 58.43
CA ILE A 528 25.49 18.87 58.66
C ILE A 528 25.28 18.94 60.18
N GLU A 529 24.40 19.82 60.66
CA GLU A 529 23.58 19.68 61.88
C GLU A 529 22.35 20.61 61.71
N THR A 530 21.15 20.09 61.39
CA THR A 530 20.03 19.62 62.25
C THR A 530 19.10 20.73 62.77
N LEU A 531 17.80 20.66 62.43
CA LEU A 531 16.65 20.42 63.34
C LEU A 531 15.29 20.82 62.73
N GLU A 532 14.24 20.17 63.24
CA GLU A 532 12.89 19.93 62.73
C GLU A 532 11.84 21.05 62.95
N ALA A 533 10.64 20.78 62.39
CA ALA A 533 9.27 21.16 62.79
C ALA A 533 8.56 22.27 61.98
N GLY A 534 7.38 21.91 61.43
CA GLY A 534 6.52 22.71 60.52
C GLY A 534 5.53 23.65 61.25
N PRO A 535 4.26 23.76 60.78
CA PRO A 535 3.80 24.27 59.48
C PRO A 535 2.76 25.43 59.65
N SER A 536 2.49 26.25 58.62
CA SER A 536 1.13 26.80 58.35
C SER A 536 1.05 27.85 57.22
N ASN A 537 0.11 27.60 56.30
CA ASN A 537 -0.84 28.52 55.65
C ASN A 537 -0.42 29.95 55.24
N LYS A 538 -0.54 30.25 53.95
CA LYS A 538 -1.34 31.38 53.45
C LYS A 538 -1.73 31.23 51.98
N VAL A 539 -3.04 31.37 51.78
CA VAL A 539 -3.82 31.51 50.54
C VAL A 539 -3.42 32.76 49.76
N TYR A 540 -3.42 32.73 48.42
CA TYR A 540 -3.93 33.83 47.56
C TYR A 540 -4.35 33.33 46.17
N GLN A 541 -5.53 33.77 45.73
CA GLN A 541 -6.19 33.47 44.45
C GLN A 541 -5.77 34.44 43.32
N LYS A 542 -5.81 33.90 42.08
CA LYS A 542 -6.21 34.45 40.76
C LYS A 542 -6.10 35.97 40.48
N LYS A 543 -5.57 36.29 39.29
CA LYS A 543 -6.20 37.20 38.32
C LYS A 543 -5.71 36.98 36.88
N ASN A 544 -6.68 37.00 35.96
CA ASN A 544 -6.59 36.86 34.50
C ASN A 544 -5.95 38.09 33.82
N ALA A 545 -5.30 37.89 32.67
CA ALA A 545 -5.34 38.80 31.51
C ALA A 545 -4.81 38.14 30.23
N SER A 546 -5.53 38.33 29.12
CA SER A 546 -5.09 38.23 27.71
C SER A 546 -5.65 39.48 26.99
N PRO A 547 -5.36 39.78 25.71
CA PRO A 547 -4.28 39.35 24.81
C PRO A 547 -3.56 40.56 24.14
N VAL A 548 -2.42 40.34 23.46
CA VAL A 548 -1.88 41.30 22.47
C VAL A 548 -1.49 40.56 21.18
N LYS A 549 -2.06 41.04 20.08
CA LYS A 549 -1.74 40.70 18.68
C LYS A 549 -0.42 41.36 18.28
N VAL A 550 0.43 40.64 17.54
CA VAL A 550 1.53 41.24 16.78
C VAL A 550 1.38 40.81 15.32
N THR A 551 1.19 41.80 14.45
CA THR A 551 1.20 41.72 13.00
C THR A 551 2.65 41.81 12.53
N ILE A 552 3.11 40.90 11.66
CA ILE A 552 4.34 41.08 10.89
C ILE A 552 3.99 40.98 9.42
N VAL A 553 4.17 42.12 8.75
CA VAL A 553 4.21 42.30 7.30
C VAL A 553 5.61 41.91 6.85
N ASN A 554 5.75 41.17 5.74
CA ASN A 554 6.98 41.26 4.95
C ASN A 554 6.72 41.08 3.45
N GLU A 555 7.41 41.94 2.72
CA GLU A 555 7.14 42.39 1.37
C GLU A 555 7.68 41.47 0.27
N LYS A 556 6.98 41.50 -0.86
CA LYS A 556 7.41 40.99 -2.16
C LYS A 556 8.61 41.79 -2.67
N THR A 557 9.63 41.12 -3.22
CA THR A 557 10.58 41.75 -4.14
C THR A 557 10.62 41.00 -5.48
N ASN A 558 10.15 41.70 -6.51
CA ASN A 558 10.34 41.41 -7.93
C ASN A 558 11.74 41.84 -8.35
N MET A 559 12.45 41.03 -9.15
CA MET A 559 13.46 41.54 -10.08
C MET A 559 13.29 40.91 -11.46
N GLN A 560 12.82 41.73 -12.39
CA GLN A 560 12.98 41.56 -13.83
C GLN A 560 14.06 42.53 -14.35
N LYS A 561 14.93 42.05 -15.24
CA LYS A 561 15.59 42.77 -16.35
C LYS A 561 16.21 41.69 -17.26
N LYS A 562 15.56 41.31 -18.37
CA LYS A 562 15.72 41.81 -19.77
C LYS A 562 17.17 41.89 -20.27
N CYS A 563 17.50 41.05 -21.24
CA CYS A 563 18.16 41.47 -22.48
C CYS A 563 17.84 40.51 -23.65
N HIS A 564 17.90 41.06 -24.86
CA HIS A 564 17.29 40.64 -26.12
C HIS A 564 18.30 39.98 -27.08
N LEU A 565 17.78 39.47 -28.21
CA LEU A 565 18.40 39.23 -29.54
C LEU A 565 19.10 37.88 -29.84
N GLN A 566 18.34 36.96 -30.45
CA GLN A 566 18.33 36.62 -31.91
C GLN A 566 19.64 36.25 -32.64
N SER A 567 19.70 35.01 -33.17
CA SER A 567 20.21 34.57 -34.50
C SER A 567 20.38 33.03 -34.48
N THR A 568 19.55 32.27 -35.21
CA THR A 568 19.79 31.68 -36.55
C THR A 568 21.04 30.81 -36.71
N VAL A 569 20.79 29.52 -36.94
CA VAL A 569 21.41 28.61 -37.93
C VAL A 569 22.94 28.50 -37.94
N ASP A 570 23.46 27.32 -37.61
CA ASP A 570 24.31 26.61 -38.58
C ASP A 570 24.44 25.10 -38.30
N GLN A 571 24.44 24.37 -39.41
CA GLN A 571 24.67 22.95 -39.54
C GLN A 571 26.15 22.63 -39.32
N SER A 572 26.46 21.45 -38.81
CA SER A 572 27.55 20.65 -39.37
C SER A 572 27.42 19.18 -38.99
N GLU A 573 27.32 18.39 -40.05
CA GLU A 573 27.46 16.95 -40.09
C GLU A 573 28.86 16.53 -39.63
N SER A 574 28.95 15.38 -38.96
CA SER A 574 30.14 14.53 -39.04
C SER A 574 29.72 13.06 -39.09
N THR A 575 29.57 12.57 -40.32
CA THR A 575 29.60 11.17 -40.71
C THR A 575 31.04 10.65 -40.70
N ALA A 576 31.29 9.50 -40.07
CA ALA A 576 32.36 8.52 -40.31
C ALA A 576 32.52 7.67 -39.03
N LEU A 577 32.64 6.33 -39.01
CA LEU A 577 32.80 5.29 -40.00
C LEU A 577 32.32 3.97 -39.37
N ILE A 578 31.72 3.14 -40.21
CA ILE A 578 31.39 1.74 -39.94
C ILE A 578 32.68 0.93 -40.10
N GLU A 579 33.04 0.13 -39.10
CA GLU A 579 33.90 -1.04 -39.30
C GLU A 579 33.12 -2.29 -38.87
N GLU A 580 32.79 -3.09 -39.88
CA GLU A 580 32.34 -4.46 -39.76
C GLU A 580 33.49 -5.33 -39.24
N SER A 581 33.21 -6.20 -38.27
CA SER A 581 33.99 -7.42 -38.07
C SER A 581 33.05 -8.59 -37.82
N GLN A 582 32.98 -9.45 -38.84
CA GLN A 582 32.42 -10.79 -38.77
C GLN A 582 33.36 -11.67 -37.93
N SER A 583 32.80 -12.46 -37.01
CA SER A 583 33.44 -13.72 -36.60
C SER A 583 32.39 -14.79 -36.30
N VAL A 584 32.76 -15.99 -36.72
CA VAL A 584 31.92 -17.16 -36.98
C VAL A 584 31.73 -18.00 -35.71
N ALA A 585 30.58 -18.67 -35.67
CA ALA A 585 30.12 -19.60 -34.64
C ALA A 585 31.08 -20.76 -34.36
N VAL A 586 31.10 -21.20 -33.09
CA VAL A 586 31.41 -22.58 -32.67
C VAL A 586 30.52 -22.92 -31.47
N GLU A 587 29.54 -23.79 -31.67
CA GLU A 587 28.88 -24.56 -30.60
C GLU A 587 29.77 -25.76 -30.19
N PRO A 588 29.58 -26.26 -28.96
CA PRO A 588 29.57 -27.70 -28.81
C PRO A 588 28.31 -28.21 -28.09
N GLU A 589 27.62 -29.13 -28.76
CA GLU A 589 26.70 -30.08 -28.15
C GLU A 589 27.43 -30.98 -27.15
N LEU A 590 26.80 -31.26 -26.01
CA LEU A 590 27.07 -32.47 -25.22
C LEU A 590 25.75 -33.02 -24.66
N LYS A 591 25.33 -34.16 -25.22
CA LYS A 591 24.28 -35.06 -24.71
C LYS A 591 24.86 -36.00 -23.65
N VAL A 592 24.18 -36.16 -22.50
CA VAL A 592 24.09 -37.42 -21.71
C VAL A 592 22.77 -37.35 -20.90
N VAL A 593 21.67 -38.01 -21.33
CA VAL A 593 21.18 -39.36 -20.96
C VAL A 593 20.76 -39.55 -19.48
N ASN A 594 19.43 -39.62 -19.31
CA ASN A 594 18.57 -40.45 -18.43
C ASN A 594 19.11 -41.03 -17.11
N ASN A 595 18.31 -40.92 -16.03
CA ASN A 595 17.59 -42.10 -15.51
C ASN A 595 16.59 -41.84 -14.36
N HIS A 596 15.45 -42.55 -14.48
CA HIS A 596 14.54 -43.09 -13.44
C HIS A 596 13.69 -42.10 -12.61
N SER A 597 12.42 -42.36 -12.27
CA SER A 597 11.47 -43.45 -12.55
C SER A 597 10.13 -43.10 -11.89
N ASN A 598 9.03 -43.57 -12.47
CA ASN A 598 7.67 -43.57 -11.91
C ASN A 598 7.58 -44.17 -10.49
N GLY A 599 6.63 -43.66 -9.70
CA GLY A 599 6.14 -44.33 -8.50
C GLY A 599 4.88 -43.66 -7.93
N TYR A 600 3.70 -44.14 -8.32
CA TYR A 600 2.45 -43.96 -7.57
C TYR A 600 2.37 -45.02 -6.47
N SER A 601 2.04 -44.64 -5.22
CA SER A 601 1.02 -45.28 -4.36
C SER A 601 1.15 -44.88 -2.88
N LEU A 602 0.00 -44.49 -2.31
CA LEU A 602 -0.46 -44.53 -0.92
C LEU A 602 0.57 -44.65 0.23
N MET A 603 0.55 -43.64 1.11
CA MET A 603 0.50 -43.85 2.56
C MET A 603 -0.23 -42.65 3.20
N SER A 604 -1.50 -42.89 3.49
CA SER A 604 -2.28 -42.17 4.49
C SER A 604 -1.78 -42.49 5.89
N ALA A 605 -2.03 -41.55 6.81
CA ALA A 605 -1.69 -41.57 8.24
C ALA A 605 -0.28 -41.06 8.58
N LEU A 606 -0.20 -39.74 8.81
CA LEU A 606 0.49 -39.08 9.94
C LEU A 606 0.18 -37.57 9.85
N GLU A 607 -1.12 -37.23 9.91
CA GLU A 607 -1.61 -35.86 10.11
C GLU A 607 -2.55 -35.87 11.33
N ALA A 608 -1.95 -35.99 12.50
CA ALA A 608 -2.59 -35.76 13.78
C ALA A 608 -1.48 -35.37 14.74
N ASP A 609 -1.19 -34.07 14.80
CA ASP A 609 -0.61 -33.37 15.97
C ASP A 609 -0.26 -31.93 15.56
N TYR A 610 -1.28 -31.12 15.26
CA TYR A 610 -1.19 -29.64 15.34
C TYR A 610 -2.59 -28.97 15.39
N SER A 611 -3.66 -29.71 15.72
CA SER A 611 -5.02 -29.14 15.80
C SER A 611 -5.40 -28.64 17.21
N SER A 612 -4.44 -28.39 18.09
CA SER A 612 -4.72 -28.03 19.48
C SER A 612 -4.10 -26.71 19.91
N TYR A 613 -3.95 -25.71 19.04
CA TYR A 613 -3.58 -24.34 19.46
C TYR A 613 -4.17 -23.29 18.51
N SER A 614 -5.50 -23.28 18.37
CA SER A 614 -6.24 -22.15 17.78
C SER A 614 -7.65 -22.07 18.36
N GLU A 615 -7.76 -21.82 19.66
CA GLU A 615 -8.96 -21.17 20.18
C GLU A 615 -8.75 -19.66 20.07
N GLU A 616 -9.22 -19.10 18.96
CA GLU A 616 -9.44 -17.66 18.86
C GLU A 616 -10.48 -17.24 19.91
N PRO A 617 -10.26 -16.16 20.67
CA PRO A 617 -11.36 -15.55 21.40
C PRO A 617 -12.37 -15.04 20.37
N LYS A 618 -13.61 -15.52 20.46
CA LYS A 618 -14.76 -15.00 19.71
C LYS A 618 -14.93 -13.51 20.02
N GLN A 619 -14.30 -12.65 19.22
CA GLN A 619 -14.62 -11.23 19.21
C GLN A 619 -15.80 -11.01 18.27
N ASN A 620 -16.92 -10.60 18.86
CA ASN A 620 -18.01 -9.94 18.16
C ASN A 620 -17.45 -8.72 17.44
N CYS A 621 -17.26 -8.81 16.12
CA CYS A 621 -17.01 -7.65 15.27
C CYS A 621 -18.32 -6.88 15.06
N ASN A 622 -18.73 -6.12 16.08
CA ASN A 622 -19.51 -4.90 15.85
C ASN A 622 -18.52 -3.87 15.30
N PHE A 623 -18.62 -3.64 13.99
CA PHE A 623 -18.15 -2.42 13.37
C PHE A 623 -19.23 -1.37 13.65
N ASN A 624 -18.94 -0.43 14.54
CA ASN A 624 -19.57 0.89 14.48
C ASN A 624 -18.80 1.66 13.39
N GLU A 625 -19.20 1.49 12.14
CA GLU A 625 -19.15 2.60 11.19
C GLU A 625 -20.31 3.52 11.61
N GLU A 626 -20.04 4.78 11.91
CA GLU A 626 -21.06 5.79 12.23
C GLU A 626 -22.12 5.80 11.12
N THR A 627 -23.31 5.30 11.45
CA THR A 627 -24.54 5.55 10.73
C THR A 627 -25.23 6.70 11.44
N ASP A 628 -25.28 7.85 10.78
CA ASP A 628 -26.23 8.91 11.12
C ASP A 628 -27.65 8.38 10.82
N ASP A 629 -28.33 7.91 11.86
CA ASP A 629 -29.76 7.61 11.86
C ASP A 629 -30.52 8.85 12.38
N ASP A 630 -30.98 9.69 11.45
CA ASP A 630 -32.19 10.50 11.64
C ASP A 630 -33.28 9.86 10.78
N ASP A 631 -34.17 9.09 11.41
CA ASP A 631 -35.59 9.07 11.08
C ASP A 631 -36.36 8.28 12.14
N LYS A 632 -37.16 9.02 12.92
CA LYS A 632 -38.14 8.51 13.86
C LYS A 632 -39.50 8.38 13.18
N ASP A 633 -40.22 7.38 13.68
CA ASP A 633 -41.67 7.22 13.71
C ASP A 633 -42.38 6.78 12.42
N ASP A 634 -42.75 5.49 12.39
CA ASP A 634 -44.15 5.12 12.17
C ASP A 634 -44.45 3.73 12.76
N GLU A 635 -45.27 3.73 13.82
CA GLU A 635 -45.81 2.56 14.49
C GLU A 635 -46.82 1.80 13.59
N ILE A 636 -46.63 0.49 13.43
CA ILE A 636 -47.70 -0.44 13.04
C ILE A 636 -47.65 -1.67 13.97
N PRO A 637 -48.75 -2.03 14.67
CA PRO A 637 -48.73 -3.00 15.77
C PRO A 637 -48.75 -4.47 15.30
N PRO A 638 -48.36 -5.43 16.17
CA PRO A 638 -48.16 -6.83 15.79
C PRO A 638 -49.49 -7.58 15.61
N LYS A 639 -49.61 -8.29 14.47
CA LYS A 639 -50.66 -9.29 14.26
C LYS A 639 -50.40 -10.53 15.14
N LYS A 640 -51.33 -10.77 16.07
CA LYS A 640 -51.55 -12.05 16.75
C LYS A 640 -51.76 -13.17 15.73
N ILE A 641 -51.01 -14.26 15.85
CA ILE A 641 -51.39 -15.56 15.30
C ILE A 641 -51.84 -16.41 16.49
N CYS A 642 -53.15 -16.66 16.56
CA CYS A 642 -53.73 -17.70 17.42
C CYS A 642 -53.48 -19.05 16.77
N LEU A 643 -52.95 -19.97 17.56
CA LEU A 643 -53.11 -21.41 17.36
C LEU A 643 -54.46 -21.80 17.94
N ASP A 644 -55.31 -22.49 17.17
CA ASP A 644 -56.18 -23.53 17.70
C ASP A 644 -56.74 -24.40 16.56
N GLN A 645 -56.62 -25.72 16.82
CA GLN A 645 -57.22 -26.91 16.19
C GLN A 645 -56.69 -27.42 14.84
#